data_AF-A0A954AZ53-F1
#
_entry.id   AF-A0A954AZ53-F1
#
_cell.length_a   1.000
_cell.length_b   1.000
_cell.length_c   1.000
_cell.angle_alpha   90.00
_cell.angle_beta   90.00
_cell.angle_gamma   90.00
#
_symmetry.space_group_name_H-M   'P 1'
#
loop_
_entity.id
_entity.type
_entity.pdbx_description
1 polymer ?
#
loop_
_entity_poly.entity_id
_entity_poly.type
_entity_poly.pdbx_seq_one_letter_code
_entity_poly.pdbx_strand_id
1 'polypeptide(L)'
;MKGDFSRLTWNPAKRYDSVRMQQGRVQLDADWNEQVDIDTHLREQALADLIGRCCTPEGAAGFEIATAGSDLSISEGRLYVDGILCEQLDPALSYLAQPDYPGTALPEGAGTFLVYLDVWKWHVTALEDPGILETALGGRDTTTRLKTVCQVRLQQVEDGSECRDVSVDVPDHAGLAARSQPEDDPDSVCIVPASAGYTRLENYLYRIEVHEGGQLGVDTPSFKWSRNNASIVTEWLGQEVTNPNRLMVRSTGRDELLGFHDARWVELTDDDRELRGESGLLVEVLFVEDDVIEIDPGAFTIDIADFGTHPKVRRWDMDTDTGAIPIEIAADNDGYLRIESGVEILFEAGEFVAGRYWLIPARAFIGEFQGDIEWPVDPATSLPEVQPPHGVAHHYCKLALVSFDGTAFTFEEDCRHSFNGLCALEEGCCTVVVEPGENIQEAIDSLPPEGGCVCLKSGEHRIDETIRIDRSDVVLKGESAGARVTGNVLPLLEIGVLAPRAQRIDVDQIRFEADVEVEIVAEPAVIALRSCDAVRLRRLGMRSETDGISGVTIWDTDDIGIERCRIEARANGIWVTEDSFRLRAAENRIEAPSDANGGDGGLVGIFAEMAFSPCTIISNEISGFAVGVALTRDPFGGPGISSAHGSLVFRNRILRGLAATTDDAARLFGIDVAASDCRIAENQIEFASALYGGIRSTGSRNVLADNRIVSGFGDAQSTEQPVGILVGDAAAGPVSETRVQANRLDGLQDGIVVRNAARIVVAGNDIGAPSGEVRTGILFDAVSESRAEGNRISDARTAVNFVDGSGNRIGGNEVSRGGVGLLVDSDDWIEIDGNRLRETGQVPIQIGFWQGTARLHHNRCEYCGHGLPQLTAAVFAYVGLGELQIEHCELHHTGVSPEDGSVAQAIFGVLGLLILQASLQSNNIAAAVGDAGANALQGQHRAVYLLGFMDLQISDLVDLGFPAQLLDNRFTGLGDFPVVEIAGFPVNDVFNMRFNRVQYSDNFCWHLNRQTQTGASVVIASATASAMGNHFKWLQRITPIDFGATNALYMGNAADGVFAQGTSILPSPQNAFNR
;
A
#
# COMPACT_ATOMS: atom_id res chain seq x y z
N MET A 1 -19.93 -16.60 -26.76
CA MET A 1 -21.17 -16.55 -25.96
C MET A 1 -22.13 -15.54 -26.62
N LYS A 2 -23.25 -16.01 -27.16
CA LYS A 2 -24.21 -15.26 -27.99
C LYS A 2 -25.61 -15.19 -27.33
N GLY A 3 -25.66 -14.81 -26.04
CA GLY A 3 -26.89 -14.64 -25.27
C GLY A 3 -27.35 -13.18 -25.21
N ASP A 4 -28.63 -12.96 -24.92
CA ASP A 4 -29.19 -11.63 -24.72
C ASP A 4 -28.82 -11.11 -23.31
N PHE A 5 -27.73 -10.33 -23.25
CA PHE A 5 -27.17 -9.78 -22.01
C PHE A 5 -27.14 -8.27 -22.06
N SER A 6 -27.33 -7.61 -20.91
CA SER A 6 -27.25 -6.15 -20.84
C SER A 6 -25.81 -5.65 -21.03
N ARG A 7 -24.83 -6.31 -20.40
CA ARG A 7 -23.38 -6.07 -20.47
C ARG A 7 -22.63 -7.16 -19.72
N LEU A 8 -21.31 -7.25 -19.95
CA LEU A 8 -20.38 -7.99 -19.10
C LEU A 8 -19.49 -6.97 -18.36
N THR A 9 -19.49 -7.02 -17.03
CA THR A 9 -18.85 -5.99 -16.18
C THR A 9 -17.60 -6.49 -15.45
N TRP A 10 -17.37 -7.80 -15.44
CA TRP A 10 -16.24 -8.39 -14.74
C TRP A 10 -14.91 -7.89 -15.32
N ASN A 11 -14.03 -7.43 -14.43
CA ASN A 11 -12.67 -7.01 -14.77
C ASN A 11 -11.69 -7.56 -13.71
N PRO A 12 -10.80 -8.50 -14.08
CA PRO A 12 -9.85 -9.11 -13.13
C PRO A 12 -8.89 -8.09 -12.50
N ALA A 13 -8.56 -6.99 -13.16
CA ALA A 13 -7.65 -5.97 -12.63
C ALA A 13 -8.20 -5.24 -11.39
N LYS A 14 -9.53 -5.21 -11.22
CA LYS A 14 -10.18 -4.60 -10.04
C LYS A 14 -10.10 -5.46 -8.79
N ARG A 15 -9.77 -6.76 -8.92
CA ARG A 15 -9.60 -7.72 -7.80
C ARG A 15 -10.83 -7.80 -6.89
N TYR A 16 -12.02 -7.76 -7.49
CA TYR A 16 -13.26 -8.00 -6.74
C TYR A 16 -13.42 -9.48 -6.39
N ASP A 17 -13.90 -9.74 -5.18
CA ASP A 17 -14.13 -11.09 -4.63
C ASP A 17 -15.61 -11.50 -4.69
N SER A 18 -16.54 -10.56 -4.67
CA SER A 18 -17.98 -10.84 -4.75
C SER A 18 -18.83 -9.58 -5.01
N VAL A 19 -20.01 -9.78 -5.59
CA VAL A 19 -21.09 -8.81 -5.79
C VAL A 19 -22.05 -8.85 -4.60
N ARG A 20 -22.47 -7.68 -4.10
CA ARG A 20 -23.34 -7.57 -2.91
C ARG A 20 -24.68 -6.93 -3.23
N MET A 21 -25.76 -7.68 -3.01
CA MET A 21 -27.13 -7.17 -3.13
C MET A 21 -27.41 -6.10 -2.07
N GLN A 22 -27.96 -4.96 -2.48
CA GLN A 22 -28.37 -3.88 -1.60
C GLN A 22 -29.89 -3.85 -1.41
N GLN A 23 -30.35 -3.57 -0.20
CA GLN A 23 -31.78 -3.51 0.10
C GLN A 23 -32.48 -2.45 -0.76
N GLY A 24 -33.51 -2.87 -1.49
CA GLY A 24 -34.38 -1.97 -2.27
C GLY A 24 -33.78 -1.48 -3.60
N ARG A 25 -32.65 -2.05 -4.06
CA ARG A 25 -32.07 -1.76 -5.38
C ARG A 25 -32.50 -2.80 -6.41
N VAL A 26 -32.56 -2.40 -7.67
CA VAL A 26 -32.85 -3.28 -8.81
C VAL A 26 -31.62 -4.15 -9.06
N GLN A 27 -31.83 -5.44 -9.32
CA GLN A 27 -30.79 -6.38 -9.73
C GLN A 27 -30.80 -6.48 -11.26
N LEU A 28 -29.60 -6.45 -11.87
CA LEU A 28 -29.41 -6.68 -13.30
C LEU A 28 -28.84 -8.09 -13.53
N ASP A 29 -29.02 -8.61 -14.76
CA ASP A 29 -28.36 -9.84 -15.22
C ASP A 29 -26.84 -9.72 -15.14
N ALA A 30 -26.30 -8.54 -15.45
CA ALA A 30 -24.87 -8.24 -15.37
C ALA A 30 -24.30 -8.46 -13.96
N ASP A 31 -25.04 -8.13 -12.90
CA ASP A 31 -24.58 -8.31 -11.51
C ASP A 31 -24.46 -9.80 -11.15
N TRP A 32 -25.39 -10.62 -11.65
CA TRP A 32 -25.39 -12.06 -11.43
C TRP A 32 -24.30 -12.75 -12.26
N ASN A 33 -24.16 -12.36 -13.54
CA ASN A 33 -23.11 -12.86 -14.43
C ASN A 33 -21.71 -12.51 -13.89
N GLU A 34 -21.49 -11.27 -13.43
CA GLU A 34 -20.20 -10.85 -12.85
C GLU A 34 -19.83 -11.67 -11.60
N GLN A 35 -20.80 -11.99 -10.73
CA GLN A 35 -20.53 -12.88 -9.59
C GLN A 35 -20.07 -14.28 -10.06
N VAL A 36 -20.71 -14.85 -11.07
CA VAL A 36 -20.35 -16.16 -11.62
C VAL A 36 -18.95 -16.12 -12.26
N ASP A 37 -18.62 -15.05 -12.98
CA ASP A 37 -17.31 -14.86 -13.60
C ASP A 37 -16.20 -14.70 -12.55
N ILE A 38 -16.46 -13.93 -11.48
CA ILE A 38 -15.54 -13.80 -10.33
C ILE A 38 -15.26 -15.17 -9.70
N ASP A 39 -16.32 -15.93 -9.36
CA ASP A 39 -16.17 -17.24 -8.72
C ASP A 39 -15.45 -18.23 -9.63
N THR A 40 -15.71 -18.17 -10.94
CA THR A 40 -15.05 -19.01 -11.94
C THR A 40 -13.56 -18.69 -12.02
N HIS A 41 -13.19 -17.42 -12.13
CA HIS A 41 -11.80 -16.98 -12.16
C HIS A 41 -11.05 -17.38 -10.88
N LEU A 42 -11.62 -17.11 -9.71
CA LEU A 42 -10.99 -17.44 -8.43
C LEU A 42 -10.79 -18.96 -8.29
N ARG A 43 -11.78 -19.77 -8.69
CA ARG A 43 -11.69 -21.24 -8.66
C ARG A 43 -10.63 -21.76 -9.62
N GLU A 44 -10.64 -21.30 -10.86
CA GLU A 44 -9.71 -21.79 -11.90
C GLU A 44 -8.27 -21.34 -11.61
N GLN A 45 -8.07 -20.08 -11.18
CA GLN A 45 -6.76 -19.59 -10.74
C GLN A 45 -6.23 -20.38 -9.54
N ALA A 46 -7.05 -20.61 -8.51
CA ALA A 46 -6.64 -21.40 -7.35
C ALA A 46 -6.25 -22.83 -7.75
N LEU A 47 -7.01 -23.46 -8.65
CA LEU A 47 -6.69 -24.80 -9.16
C LEU A 47 -5.40 -24.80 -9.98
N ALA A 48 -5.19 -23.82 -10.86
CA ALA A 48 -3.96 -23.68 -11.64
C ALA A 48 -2.73 -23.49 -10.74
N ASP A 49 -2.84 -22.68 -9.69
CA ASP A 49 -1.76 -22.42 -8.73
C ASP A 49 -1.44 -23.66 -7.86
N LEU A 50 -2.44 -24.50 -7.58
CA LEU A 50 -2.30 -25.71 -6.76
C LEU A 50 -1.81 -26.93 -7.55
N ILE A 51 -2.32 -27.11 -8.76
CA ILE A 51 -2.15 -28.32 -9.57
C ILE A 51 -1.08 -28.14 -10.65
N GLY A 52 -0.89 -26.91 -11.15
CA GLY A 52 -0.13 -26.59 -12.34
C GLY A 52 -1.02 -26.31 -13.55
N ARG A 53 -0.41 -25.80 -14.63
CA ARG A 53 -1.13 -25.39 -15.86
C ARG A 53 -1.66 -26.55 -16.69
N CYS A 54 -1.01 -27.72 -16.65
CA CYS A 54 -1.60 -28.92 -17.21
C CYS A 54 -1.18 -30.18 -16.47
N CYS A 55 -2.12 -30.79 -15.75
CA CYS A 55 -1.87 -32.04 -15.03
C CYS A 55 -3.11 -32.96 -14.98
N THR A 56 -2.86 -34.25 -14.86
CA THR A 56 -3.86 -35.30 -14.62
C THR A 56 -3.85 -35.74 -13.14
N PRO A 57 -5.01 -36.00 -12.51
CA PRO A 57 -5.01 -36.55 -11.15
C PRO A 57 -4.61 -38.02 -11.17
N GLU A 58 -3.64 -38.44 -10.36
CA GLU A 58 -3.07 -39.81 -10.39
C GLU A 58 -4.14 -40.92 -10.30
N GLY A 59 -5.14 -40.78 -9.43
CA GLY A 59 -6.21 -41.78 -9.26
C GLY A 59 -7.33 -41.77 -10.31
N ALA A 60 -7.28 -40.85 -11.28
CA ALA A 60 -8.28 -40.71 -12.33
C ALA A 60 -7.69 -40.06 -13.59
N ALA A 61 -6.45 -40.40 -13.95
CA ALA A 61 -5.75 -39.78 -15.07
C ALA A 61 -6.40 -40.16 -16.40
N GLY A 62 -6.79 -39.15 -17.19
CA GLY A 62 -7.41 -39.35 -18.50
C GLY A 62 -6.57 -38.81 -19.65
N PHE A 63 -7.12 -38.92 -20.87
CA PHE A 63 -6.53 -38.38 -22.10
C PHE A 63 -5.17 -38.99 -22.47
N GLU A 64 -4.90 -40.23 -22.05
CA GLU A 64 -3.73 -40.99 -22.53
C GLU A 64 -3.90 -41.31 -24.00
N ILE A 65 -2.84 -41.08 -24.76
CA ILE A 65 -2.81 -41.36 -26.19
C ILE A 65 -2.12 -42.71 -26.40
N ALA A 66 -2.86 -43.67 -26.96
CA ALA A 66 -2.29 -44.95 -27.37
C ALA A 66 -2.61 -45.23 -28.85
N THR A 67 -1.69 -45.89 -29.55
CA THR A 67 -1.85 -46.17 -30.99
C THR A 67 -2.74 -47.40 -31.20
N ALA A 68 -3.74 -47.28 -32.08
CA ALA A 68 -4.71 -48.31 -32.39
C ALA A 68 -4.73 -48.56 -33.91
N GLY A 69 -3.63 -49.10 -34.43
CA GLY A 69 -3.46 -49.31 -35.87
C GLY A 69 -3.26 -47.98 -36.61
N SER A 70 -4.23 -47.58 -37.43
CA SER A 70 -4.21 -46.31 -38.17
C SER A 70 -4.85 -45.14 -37.41
N ASP A 71 -5.46 -45.36 -36.24
CA ASP A 71 -6.11 -44.32 -35.42
C ASP A 71 -5.43 -44.22 -34.04
N LEU A 72 -5.83 -43.23 -33.24
CA LEU A 72 -5.36 -42.99 -31.87
C LEU A 72 -6.52 -43.19 -30.90
N SER A 73 -6.30 -44.00 -29.86
CA SER A 73 -7.23 -44.12 -28.73
C SER A 73 -6.94 -43.07 -27.66
N ILE A 74 -8.00 -42.58 -26.99
CA ILE A 74 -7.95 -41.56 -25.95
C ILE A 74 -8.55 -42.16 -24.67
N SER A 75 -7.78 -42.24 -23.58
CA SER A 75 -8.26 -42.89 -22.34
C SER A 75 -9.32 -42.11 -21.58
N GLU A 76 -10.20 -42.83 -20.89
CA GLU A 76 -11.14 -42.27 -19.91
C GLU A 76 -10.41 -41.67 -18.70
N GLY A 77 -11.00 -40.63 -18.11
CA GLY A 77 -10.49 -39.98 -16.90
C GLY A 77 -10.56 -38.45 -16.96
N ARG A 78 -9.69 -37.81 -16.19
CA ARG A 78 -9.68 -36.36 -15.97
C ARG A 78 -8.34 -35.74 -16.31
N LEU A 79 -8.38 -34.47 -16.71
CA LEU A 79 -7.22 -33.63 -16.93
C LEU A 79 -7.60 -32.18 -16.62
N TYR A 80 -6.74 -31.43 -15.95
CA TYR A 80 -6.94 -30.01 -15.67
C TYR A 80 -6.03 -29.17 -16.58
N VAL A 81 -6.59 -28.20 -17.29
CA VAL A 81 -5.84 -27.23 -18.12
C VAL A 81 -6.13 -25.83 -17.60
N ASP A 82 -5.10 -25.13 -17.11
CA ASP A 82 -5.21 -23.83 -16.42
C ASP A 82 -6.33 -23.79 -15.35
N GLY A 83 -6.49 -24.90 -14.62
CA GLY A 83 -7.53 -25.07 -13.61
C GLY A 83 -8.93 -25.43 -14.14
N ILE A 84 -9.12 -25.48 -15.47
CA ILE A 84 -10.34 -25.96 -16.11
C ILE A 84 -10.35 -27.49 -16.11
N LEU A 85 -11.42 -28.09 -15.56
CA LEU A 85 -11.62 -29.53 -15.57
C LEU A 85 -12.11 -30.01 -16.95
N CYS A 86 -11.33 -30.90 -17.57
CA CYS A 86 -11.71 -31.74 -18.69
C CYS A 86 -11.99 -33.17 -18.22
N GLU A 87 -13.12 -33.73 -18.64
CA GLU A 87 -13.51 -35.12 -18.34
C GLU A 87 -13.78 -35.89 -19.63
N GLN A 88 -13.14 -37.04 -19.77
CA GLN A 88 -13.44 -38.04 -20.78
C GLN A 88 -14.13 -39.21 -20.06
N LEU A 89 -15.34 -39.57 -20.50
CA LEU A 89 -16.17 -40.60 -19.87
C LEU A 89 -16.43 -41.86 -20.73
N ASP A 90 -16.00 -41.88 -21.99
CA ASP A 90 -16.16 -43.02 -22.91
C ASP A 90 -14.85 -43.82 -23.03
N PRO A 91 -14.76 -45.04 -22.47
CA PRO A 91 -13.54 -45.86 -22.50
C PRO A 91 -13.13 -46.34 -23.89
N ALA A 92 -13.97 -46.16 -24.91
CA ALA A 92 -13.70 -46.58 -26.29
C ALA A 92 -13.45 -45.41 -27.25
N LEU A 93 -13.15 -44.21 -26.73
CA LEU A 93 -12.97 -43.02 -27.56
C LEU A 93 -11.72 -43.10 -28.42
N SER A 94 -11.86 -42.77 -29.71
CA SER A 94 -10.74 -42.57 -30.63
C SER A 94 -10.70 -41.13 -31.16
N TYR A 95 -9.57 -40.74 -31.74
CA TYR A 95 -9.37 -39.41 -32.30
C TYR A 95 -10.41 -39.07 -33.38
N LEU A 96 -10.76 -40.04 -34.25
CA LEU A 96 -11.78 -39.85 -35.29
C LEU A 96 -13.23 -39.84 -34.79
N ALA A 97 -13.48 -40.35 -33.58
CA ALA A 97 -14.82 -40.49 -33.00
C ALA A 97 -15.13 -39.45 -31.91
N GLN A 98 -14.34 -38.39 -31.81
CA GLN A 98 -14.50 -37.33 -30.82
C GLN A 98 -15.88 -36.64 -30.93
N PRO A 99 -16.72 -36.69 -29.88
CA PRO A 99 -18.07 -36.11 -29.94
C PRO A 99 -18.04 -34.59 -30.09
N ASP A 100 -17.05 -33.94 -29.47
CA ASP A 100 -16.88 -32.50 -29.55
C ASP A 100 -15.96 -32.05 -30.70
N TYR A 101 -15.37 -32.97 -31.49
CA TYR A 101 -14.59 -32.65 -32.70
C TYR A 101 -15.10 -33.42 -33.94
N PRO A 102 -16.38 -33.23 -34.32
CA PRO A 102 -17.02 -34.01 -35.38
C PRO A 102 -16.37 -33.74 -36.75
N GLY A 103 -16.19 -34.81 -37.53
CA GLY A 103 -15.67 -34.73 -38.89
C GLY A 103 -14.14 -34.54 -38.99
N THR A 104 -13.42 -34.65 -37.88
CA THR A 104 -11.95 -34.61 -37.89
C THR A 104 -11.35 -35.74 -38.72
N ALA A 105 -10.18 -35.49 -39.31
CA ALA A 105 -9.46 -36.42 -40.17
C ALA A 105 -8.01 -36.59 -39.71
N LEU A 106 -7.39 -37.71 -40.11
CA LEU A 106 -5.98 -37.97 -39.87
C LEU A 106 -5.08 -37.18 -40.85
N PRO A 107 -3.81 -36.93 -40.50
CA PRO A 107 -2.86 -36.28 -41.41
C PRO A 107 -2.63 -37.11 -42.69
N GLU A 108 -2.48 -36.44 -43.84
CA GLU A 108 -2.24 -37.10 -45.13
C GLU A 108 -0.76 -37.47 -45.38
N GLY A 109 0.19 -36.85 -44.65
CA GLY A 109 1.62 -37.01 -44.84
C GLY A 109 2.32 -37.71 -43.66
N ALA A 110 3.39 -38.46 -43.96
CA ALA A 110 4.25 -39.03 -42.93
C ALA A 110 5.04 -37.92 -42.19
N GLY A 111 5.25 -38.10 -40.88
CA GLY A 111 5.98 -37.16 -40.04
C GLY A 111 5.68 -37.33 -38.54
N THR A 112 6.34 -36.51 -37.72
CA THR A 112 6.11 -36.43 -36.27
C THR A 112 5.02 -35.41 -35.94
N PHE A 113 4.12 -35.76 -35.02
CA PHE A 113 3.01 -34.92 -34.61
C PHE A 113 2.95 -34.77 -33.08
N LEU A 114 2.78 -33.53 -32.63
CA LEU A 114 2.34 -33.19 -31.28
C LEU A 114 0.83 -33.42 -31.17
N VAL A 115 0.44 -34.30 -30.26
CA VAL A 115 -0.93 -34.48 -29.82
C VAL A 115 -1.18 -33.54 -28.65
N TYR A 116 -2.16 -32.66 -28.76
CA TYR A 116 -2.50 -31.68 -27.72
C TYR A 116 -4.01 -31.59 -27.51
N LEU A 117 -4.39 -31.11 -26.33
CA LEU A 117 -5.77 -30.83 -25.95
C LEU A 117 -6.03 -29.33 -26.13
N ASP A 118 -7.10 -29.00 -26.85
CA ASP A 118 -7.66 -27.65 -26.98
C ASP A 118 -8.95 -27.57 -26.14
N VAL A 119 -8.97 -26.65 -25.18
CA VAL A 119 -10.00 -26.56 -24.14
C VAL A 119 -10.64 -25.17 -24.11
N TRP A 120 -11.97 -25.12 -24.17
CA TRP A 120 -12.70 -23.85 -24.06
C TRP A 120 -14.10 -24.01 -23.50
N LYS A 121 -14.81 -22.89 -23.31
CA LYS A 121 -16.21 -22.86 -22.87
C LYS A 121 -17.13 -22.56 -24.06
N TRP A 122 -17.91 -23.56 -24.49
CA TRP A 122 -18.95 -23.40 -25.50
C TRP A 122 -20.27 -22.97 -24.87
N HIS A 123 -21.00 -22.08 -25.55
CA HIS A 123 -22.24 -21.51 -25.06
C HIS A 123 -23.42 -22.34 -25.57
N VAL A 124 -24.20 -22.88 -24.65
CA VAL A 124 -25.30 -23.81 -24.93
C VAL A 124 -26.62 -23.12 -24.61
N THR A 125 -27.54 -23.16 -25.58
CA THR A 125 -28.88 -22.60 -25.50
C THR A 125 -29.92 -23.72 -25.57
N ALA A 126 -31.19 -23.34 -25.53
CA ALA A 126 -32.31 -24.27 -25.72
C ALA A 126 -32.36 -24.91 -27.12
N LEU A 127 -31.59 -24.42 -28.09
CA LEU A 127 -31.47 -25.05 -29.42
C LEU A 127 -30.64 -26.33 -29.35
N GLU A 128 -29.51 -26.29 -28.65
CA GLU A 128 -28.63 -27.44 -28.48
C GLU A 128 -29.13 -28.39 -27.38
N ASP A 129 -29.72 -27.85 -26.31
CA ASP A 129 -30.35 -28.63 -25.24
C ASP A 129 -31.77 -28.11 -24.92
N PRO A 130 -32.82 -28.67 -25.58
CA PRO A 130 -34.20 -28.31 -25.33
C PRO A 130 -34.66 -28.50 -23.87
N GLY A 131 -33.94 -29.29 -23.07
CA GLY A 131 -34.22 -29.51 -21.66
C GLY A 131 -34.00 -28.29 -20.76
N ILE A 132 -33.30 -27.26 -21.26
CA ILE A 132 -33.08 -25.99 -20.55
C ILE A 132 -34.37 -25.17 -20.40
N LEU A 133 -35.36 -25.38 -21.29
CA LEU A 133 -36.62 -24.62 -21.29
C LEU A 133 -37.51 -24.95 -20.09
N GLU A 134 -38.04 -23.92 -19.43
CA GLU A 134 -38.93 -24.12 -18.28
C GLU A 134 -40.32 -24.57 -18.75
N THR A 135 -40.62 -25.84 -18.49
CA THR A 135 -41.86 -26.49 -18.89
C THR A 135 -43.09 -25.84 -18.23
N ALA A 136 -42.99 -25.44 -16.95
CA ALA A 136 -44.07 -24.81 -16.21
C ALA A 136 -44.45 -23.41 -16.73
N LEU A 137 -43.52 -22.73 -17.42
CA LEU A 137 -43.75 -21.42 -18.03
C LEU A 137 -44.15 -21.52 -19.51
N GLY A 138 -44.42 -22.73 -20.01
CA GLY A 138 -44.79 -22.97 -21.40
C GLY A 138 -43.60 -23.03 -22.35
N GLY A 139 -42.46 -23.56 -21.88
CA GLY A 139 -41.24 -23.70 -22.69
C GLY A 139 -40.51 -22.38 -22.90
N ARG A 140 -40.46 -21.53 -21.87
CA ARG A 140 -39.78 -20.23 -21.94
C ARG A 140 -38.29 -20.39 -21.72
N ASP A 141 -37.54 -19.68 -22.55
CA ASP A 141 -36.12 -19.47 -22.32
C ASP A 141 -35.93 -18.53 -21.12
N THR A 142 -35.01 -18.90 -20.23
CA THR A 142 -34.76 -18.16 -18.98
C THR A 142 -33.27 -17.93 -18.75
N THR A 143 -32.42 -18.92 -19.07
CA THR A 143 -30.98 -18.89 -18.82
C THR A 143 -30.29 -19.84 -19.80
N THR A 144 -29.03 -19.55 -20.14
CA THR A 144 -28.19 -20.42 -20.97
C THR A 144 -27.15 -21.18 -20.14
N ARG A 145 -26.35 -22.06 -20.75
CA ARG A 145 -25.27 -22.80 -20.08
C ARG A 145 -23.93 -22.58 -20.77
N LEU A 146 -22.85 -22.83 -20.03
CA LEU A 146 -21.52 -23.01 -20.59
C LEU A 146 -21.11 -24.47 -20.43
N LYS A 147 -20.68 -25.10 -21.52
CA LYS A 147 -20.12 -26.46 -21.54
C LYS A 147 -18.61 -26.36 -21.74
N THR A 148 -17.81 -27.07 -20.93
CA THR A 148 -16.38 -27.24 -21.24
C THR A 148 -16.26 -28.19 -22.42
N VAL A 149 -15.62 -27.74 -23.49
CA VAL A 149 -15.26 -28.55 -24.65
C VAL A 149 -13.78 -28.87 -24.57
N CYS A 150 -13.42 -30.13 -24.85
CA CYS A 150 -12.04 -30.60 -24.87
C CYS A 150 -11.83 -31.41 -26.15
N GLN A 151 -11.03 -30.88 -27.09
CA GLN A 151 -10.70 -31.55 -28.35
C GLN A 151 -9.23 -31.97 -28.37
N VAL A 152 -8.96 -33.23 -28.72
CA VAL A 152 -7.62 -33.70 -29.04
C VAL A 152 -7.32 -33.35 -30.49
N ARG A 153 -6.23 -32.64 -30.72
CA ARG A 153 -5.76 -32.15 -32.04
C ARG A 153 -4.32 -32.59 -32.31
N LEU A 154 -3.95 -32.57 -33.59
CA LEU A 154 -2.62 -32.92 -34.07
C LEU A 154 -1.96 -31.70 -34.72
N GLN A 155 -0.71 -31.44 -34.36
CA GLN A 155 0.14 -30.42 -35.00
C GLN A 155 1.43 -31.09 -35.47
N GLN A 156 1.81 -30.88 -36.73
CA GLN A 156 3.07 -31.41 -37.24
C GLN A 156 4.25 -30.66 -36.62
N VAL A 157 5.27 -31.39 -36.19
CA VAL A 157 6.50 -30.83 -35.58
C VAL A 157 7.74 -31.38 -36.27
N GLU A 158 8.91 -30.82 -35.96
CA GLU A 158 10.18 -31.32 -36.50
C GLU A 158 10.47 -32.75 -35.99
N ASP A 159 11.01 -33.61 -36.85
CA ASP A 159 11.36 -34.98 -36.48
C ASP A 159 12.45 -35.01 -35.40
N GLY A 160 12.26 -35.82 -34.37
CA GLY A 160 13.16 -35.92 -33.21
C GLY A 160 12.94 -34.85 -32.15
N SER A 161 11.86 -34.09 -32.22
CA SER A 161 11.42 -33.19 -31.15
C SER A 161 11.11 -33.95 -29.86
N GLU A 162 11.37 -33.34 -28.71
CA GLU A 162 10.97 -33.84 -27.38
C GLU A 162 9.82 -32.98 -26.82
N CYS A 163 8.98 -33.54 -25.94
CA CYS A 163 7.82 -32.85 -25.37
C CYS A 163 8.19 -31.50 -24.73
N ARG A 164 9.41 -31.34 -24.19
CA ARG A 164 9.89 -30.09 -23.57
C ARG A 164 10.18 -28.97 -24.57
N ASP A 165 10.53 -29.31 -25.82
CA ASP A 165 11.02 -28.37 -26.83
C ASP A 165 9.91 -27.87 -27.77
N VAL A 166 8.75 -28.54 -27.75
CA VAL A 166 7.59 -28.18 -28.58
C VAL A 166 6.55 -27.40 -27.78
N SER A 167 5.94 -26.42 -28.44
CA SER A 167 4.78 -25.68 -27.99
C SER A 167 3.62 -25.88 -28.96
N VAL A 168 2.40 -25.76 -28.47
CA VAL A 168 1.23 -25.65 -29.34
C VAL A 168 1.29 -24.28 -30.02
N ASP A 169 1.10 -24.24 -31.32
CA ASP A 169 1.05 -22.99 -32.07
C ASP A 169 -0.25 -22.26 -31.73
N VAL A 170 -0.12 -21.19 -30.94
CA VAL A 170 -1.25 -20.35 -30.56
C VAL A 170 -1.23 -19.11 -31.44
N PRO A 171 -2.27 -18.86 -32.26
CA PRO A 171 -2.34 -17.63 -33.04
C PRO A 171 -2.39 -16.42 -32.10
N ASP A 172 -1.57 -15.40 -32.37
CA ASP A 172 -1.74 -14.11 -31.71
C ASP A 172 -3.10 -13.52 -32.12
N HIS A 173 -3.66 -12.64 -31.28
CA HIS A 173 -4.96 -12.04 -31.56
C HIS A 173 -4.81 -10.52 -31.62
N ALA A 174 -5.15 -9.94 -32.76
CA ALA A 174 -5.26 -8.48 -32.89
C ALA A 174 -6.33 -7.93 -31.92
N GLY A 175 -6.12 -6.72 -31.40
CA GLY A 175 -7.09 -6.02 -30.57
C GLY A 175 -8.05 -5.11 -31.35
N LEU A 176 -9.05 -4.57 -30.64
CA LEU A 176 -9.97 -3.55 -31.15
C LEU A 176 -10.10 -2.42 -30.13
N ALA A 177 -10.21 -1.18 -30.56
CA ALA A 177 -10.65 -0.05 -29.76
C ALA A 177 -12.01 0.45 -30.27
N ALA A 178 -12.86 0.96 -29.37
CA ALA A 178 -14.16 1.53 -29.75
C ALA A 178 -14.35 2.91 -29.15
N ARG A 179 -15.05 3.79 -29.86
CA ARG A 179 -15.46 5.11 -29.37
C ARG A 179 -16.84 5.47 -29.86
N SER A 180 -17.47 6.41 -29.18
CA SER A 180 -18.57 7.15 -29.77
C SER A 180 -18.05 8.29 -30.64
N GLN A 181 -18.85 8.73 -31.61
CA GLN A 181 -18.47 9.79 -32.55
C GLN A 181 -18.12 11.06 -31.76
N PRO A 182 -16.88 11.60 -31.91
CA PRO A 182 -16.42 12.75 -31.14
C PRO A 182 -17.21 14.03 -31.47
N GLU A 183 -17.29 14.95 -30.51
CA GLU A 183 -17.96 16.23 -30.71
C GLU A 183 -17.14 17.15 -31.63
N ASP A 184 -17.81 17.76 -32.61
CA ASP A 184 -17.23 18.88 -33.36
C ASP A 184 -17.26 20.14 -32.47
N ASP A 185 -16.12 20.48 -31.86
CA ASP A 185 -15.81 21.70 -31.07
C ASP A 185 -16.05 21.64 -29.54
N PRO A 186 -15.02 21.28 -28.74
CA PRO A 186 -15.12 21.16 -27.28
C PRO A 186 -15.21 22.49 -26.51
N ASP A 187 -15.09 23.67 -27.16
CA ASP A 187 -15.07 24.98 -26.49
C ASP A 187 -16.47 25.62 -26.30
N SER A 188 -17.55 24.92 -26.70
CA SER A 188 -18.93 25.40 -26.60
C SER A 188 -19.61 24.99 -25.28
N VAL A 189 -19.28 25.67 -24.18
CA VAL A 189 -19.73 25.34 -22.80
C VAL A 189 -21.25 25.56 -22.54
N CYS A 190 -22.09 25.75 -23.57
CA CYS A 190 -23.52 26.02 -23.40
C CYS A 190 -24.45 25.45 -24.49
N ILE A 191 -23.95 24.58 -25.39
CA ILE A 191 -24.78 23.92 -26.41
C ILE A 191 -24.39 22.44 -26.43
N VAL A 192 -25.32 21.54 -26.07
CA VAL A 192 -25.17 20.11 -26.32
C VAL A 192 -25.17 19.93 -27.85
N PRO A 193 -24.07 19.48 -28.48
CA PRO A 193 -24.07 19.23 -29.92
C PRO A 193 -25.11 18.16 -30.24
N ALA A 194 -25.96 18.41 -31.23
CA ALA A 194 -27.06 17.51 -31.57
C ALA A 194 -26.62 16.18 -32.22
N SER A 195 -25.32 15.97 -32.44
CA SER A 195 -24.77 14.94 -33.33
C SER A 195 -23.56 14.17 -32.79
N ALA A 196 -23.19 14.34 -31.51
CA ALA A 196 -22.06 13.62 -30.93
C ALA A 196 -22.52 12.56 -29.92
N GLY A 197 -21.77 11.47 -29.82
CA GLY A 197 -22.13 10.33 -28.98
C GLY A 197 -23.02 9.30 -29.67
N TYR A 198 -23.52 8.35 -28.88
CA TYR A 198 -24.47 7.33 -29.32
C TYR A 198 -25.89 7.90 -29.44
N THR A 199 -26.55 7.70 -30.58
CA THR A 199 -27.73 8.49 -30.98
C THR A 199 -29.07 7.75 -30.90
N ARG A 200 -29.09 6.47 -30.54
CA ARG A 200 -30.34 5.70 -30.39
C ARG A 200 -30.95 5.85 -29.00
N LEU A 201 -32.24 5.52 -28.89
CA LEU A 201 -32.99 5.59 -27.64
C LEU A 201 -32.90 4.29 -26.83
N GLU A 202 -32.52 3.19 -27.47
CA GLU A 202 -32.39 1.87 -26.85
C GLU A 202 -30.98 1.67 -26.27
N ASN A 203 -30.85 0.75 -25.32
CA ASN A 203 -29.53 0.27 -24.88
C ASN A 203 -29.22 -1.02 -25.64
N TYR A 204 -28.01 -1.15 -26.16
CA TYR A 204 -27.58 -2.32 -26.93
C TYR A 204 -26.26 -2.88 -26.41
N LEU A 205 -26.00 -4.15 -26.75
CA LEU A 205 -24.73 -4.82 -26.54
C LEU A 205 -24.20 -5.24 -27.90
N TYR A 206 -23.49 -4.31 -28.55
CA TYR A 206 -22.95 -4.53 -29.88
C TYR A 206 -21.92 -5.65 -29.83
N ARG A 207 -22.01 -6.59 -30.75
CA ARG A 207 -21.01 -7.63 -30.99
C ARG A 207 -20.35 -7.38 -32.32
N ILE A 208 -19.02 -7.25 -32.31
CA ILE A 208 -18.17 -7.24 -33.51
C ILE A 208 -17.50 -8.60 -33.57
N GLU A 209 -17.79 -9.43 -34.57
CA GLU A 209 -17.24 -10.79 -34.70
C GLU A 209 -16.45 -10.93 -36.00
N VAL A 210 -15.25 -11.48 -35.92
CA VAL A 210 -14.45 -11.87 -37.09
C VAL A 210 -15.18 -13.00 -37.82
N HIS A 211 -15.44 -12.81 -39.11
CA HIS A 211 -16.05 -13.81 -39.96
C HIS A 211 -14.97 -14.61 -40.69
N GLU A 212 -14.23 -13.97 -41.60
CA GLU A 212 -13.07 -14.59 -42.23
C GLU A 212 -11.80 -14.13 -41.53
N GLY A 213 -10.99 -15.09 -41.10
CA GLY A 213 -9.69 -14.84 -40.47
C GLY A 213 -8.60 -14.52 -41.48
N GLY A 214 -7.39 -14.25 -40.98
CA GLY A 214 -6.20 -14.00 -41.78
C GLY A 214 -5.33 -12.88 -41.23
N GLN A 215 -4.13 -12.75 -41.78
CA GLN A 215 -3.19 -11.71 -41.39
C GLN A 215 -3.49 -10.41 -42.16
N LEU A 216 -3.78 -9.34 -41.43
CA LEU A 216 -4.11 -8.05 -42.04
C LEU A 216 -2.94 -7.52 -42.89
N GLY A 217 -3.22 -7.22 -44.16
CA GLY A 217 -2.21 -6.76 -45.14
C GLY A 217 -1.57 -7.87 -45.98
N VAL A 218 -1.77 -9.14 -45.62
CA VAL A 218 -1.45 -10.31 -46.44
C VAL A 218 -2.73 -10.92 -47.01
N ASP A 219 -3.69 -11.16 -46.12
CA ASP A 219 -5.03 -11.65 -46.41
C ASP A 219 -6.06 -10.51 -46.38
N THR A 220 -7.32 -10.85 -46.66
CA THR A 220 -8.47 -9.94 -46.54
C THR A 220 -9.42 -10.44 -45.46
N PRO A 221 -9.05 -10.36 -44.16
CA PRO A 221 -9.95 -10.75 -43.08
C PRO A 221 -11.20 -9.88 -43.07
N SER A 222 -12.31 -10.40 -42.58
CA SER A 222 -13.61 -9.70 -42.56
C SER A 222 -14.32 -9.88 -41.22
N PHE A 223 -15.25 -8.98 -40.91
CA PHE A 223 -16.06 -8.99 -39.70
C PHE A 223 -17.55 -8.78 -40.01
N LYS A 224 -18.38 -9.17 -39.04
CA LYS A 224 -19.83 -8.98 -39.03
C LYS A 224 -20.24 -8.45 -37.66
N TRP A 225 -21.40 -7.81 -37.56
CA TRP A 225 -21.82 -7.23 -36.29
C TRP A 225 -23.33 -7.29 -36.04
N SER A 226 -23.70 -7.30 -34.75
CA SER A 226 -25.10 -7.30 -34.28
C SER A 226 -25.27 -6.36 -33.10
N ARG A 227 -26.46 -5.78 -32.94
CA ARG A 227 -26.85 -4.90 -31.83
C ARG A 227 -27.10 -5.64 -30.51
N ASN A 228 -27.49 -6.91 -30.59
CA ASN A 228 -27.96 -7.70 -29.44
C ASN A 228 -27.07 -8.93 -29.19
N ASN A 229 -25.75 -8.78 -29.25
CA ASN A 229 -24.79 -9.87 -29.09
C ASN A 229 -25.06 -11.09 -29.99
N ALA A 230 -25.65 -10.87 -31.17
CA ALA A 230 -26.11 -11.91 -32.09
C ALA A 230 -27.02 -12.96 -31.41
N SER A 231 -27.82 -12.58 -30.41
CA SER A 231 -28.68 -13.48 -29.64
C SER A 231 -29.88 -14.02 -30.41
N ILE A 232 -30.29 -13.35 -31.48
CA ILE A 232 -31.44 -13.73 -32.30
C ILE A 232 -31.06 -14.89 -33.23
N VAL A 233 -31.58 -16.07 -32.90
CA VAL A 233 -31.32 -17.32 -33.62
C VAL A 233 -32.58 -18.19 -33.63
N THR A 234 -32.75 -18.98 -34.69
CA THR A 234 -33.84 -19.94 -34.82
C THR A 234 -33.33 -21.25 -35.40
N GLU A 235 -34.00 -22.35 -35.05
CA GLU A 235 -33.69 -23.66 -35.64
C GLU A 235 -34.12 -23.68 -37.09
N TRP A 236 -33.26 -24.22 -37.95
CA TRP A 236 -33.53 -24.46 -39.35
C TRP A 236 -34.11 -25.87 -39.52
N LEU A 237 -35.41 -25.95 -39.77
CA LEU A 237 -36.15 -27.22 -39.83
C LEU A 237 -36.05 -27.91 -41.19
N GLY A 238 -35.79 -27.15 -42.27
CA GLY A 238 -35.74 -27.69 -43.62
C GLY A 238 -35.77 -26.61 -44.69
N GLN A 239 -35.90 -27.04 -45.94
CA GLN A 239 -36.04 -26.17 -47.12
C GLN A 239 -37.28 -26.57 -47.93
N GLU A 240 -37.88 -25.63 -48.63
CA GLU A 240 -38.95 -25.97 -49.57
C GLU A 240 -38.44 -26.78 -50.75
N VAL A 241 -39.15 -27.87 -51.07
CA VAL A 241 -38.81 -28.75 -52.20
C VAL A 241 -38.84 -28.02 -53.54
N THR A 242 -39.72 -27.01 -53.69
CA THR A 242 -39.88 -26.25 -54.93
C THR A 242 -38.95 -25.05 -55.07
N ASN A 243 -38.44 -24.54 -53.95
CA ASN A 243 -37.47 -23.44 -53.92
C ASN A 243 -36.54 -23.64 -52.71
N PRO A 244 -35.34 -24.23 -52.89
CA PRO A 244 -34.44 -24.52 -51.77
C PRO A 244 -33.94 -23.25 -51.05
N ASN A 245 -34.09 -22.06 -51.65
CA ASN A 245 -33.75 -20.80 -51.02
C ASN A 245 -34.83 -20.30 -50.04
N ARG A 246 -35.91 -21.05 -49.83
CA ARG A 246 -36.92 -20.78 -48.80
C ARG A 246 -36.70 -21.72 -47.63
N LEU A 247 -36.16 -21.16 -46.54
CA LEU A 247 -35.79 -21.87 -45.32
C LEU A 247 -36.99 -21.97 -44.40
N MET A 248 -37.41 -23.18 -44.05
CA MET A 248 -38.41 -23.42 -43.02
C MET A 248 -37.73 -23.35 -41.66
N VAL A 249 -38.17 -22.45 -40.78
CA VAL A 249 -37.60 -22.26 -39.44
C VAL A 249 -38.62 -22.52 -38.36
N ARG A 250 -38.17 -22.68 -37.11
CA ARG A 250 -39.09 -22.91 -35.98
C ARG A 250 -39.95 -21.69 -35.63
N SER A 251 -39.39 -20.49 -35.83
CA SER A 251 -40.04 -19.20 -35.57
C SER A 251 -39.21 -18.09 -36.21
N THR A 252 -39.86 -17.09 -36.80
CA THR A 252 -39.24 -15.86 -37.32
C THR A 252 -39.24 -14.69 -36.32
N GLY A 253 -39.74 -14.92 -35.10
CA GLY A 253 -39.80 -13.94 -34.01
C GLY A 253 -41.21 -13.38 -33.81
N ARG A 254 -41.44 -12.67 -32.70
CA ARG A 254 -42.79 -12.19 -32.32
C ARG A 254 -43.05 -10.72 -32.66
N ASP A 255 -42.00 -9.94 -32.90
CA ASP A 255 -42.06 -8.51 -33.20
C ASP A 255 -40.96 -8.11 -34.18
N GLU A 256 -41.05 -6.89 -34.71
CA GLU A 256 -40.14 -6.32 -35.72
C GLU A 256 -38.72 -6.13 -35.17
N LEU A 257 -38.58 -5.85 -33.86
CA LEU A 257 -37.30 -5.53 -33.23
C LEU A 257 -36.44 -6.77 -32.97
N LEU A 258 -37.03 -7.84 -32.44
CA LEU A 258 -36.36 -9.09 -32.03
C LEU A 258 -36.61 -10.26 -33.01
N GLY A 259 -37.23 -10.01 -34.16
CA GLY A 259 -37.50 -10.99 -35.21
C GLY A 259 -36.57 -10.91 -36.41
N PHE A 260 -36.87 -11.68 -37.46
CA PHE A 260 -36.11 -11.71 -38.72
C PHE A 260 -36.69 -10.76 -39.79
N HIS A 261 -37.84 -10.12 -39.57
CA HIS A 261 -38.52 -9.30 -40.57
C HIS A 261 -37.69 -8.12 -41.09
N ASP A 262 -36.90 -7.49 -40.21
CA ASP A 262 -35.98 -6.39 -40.55
C ASP A 262 -34.52 -6.87 -40.72
N ALA A 263 -34.28 -8.19 -40.76
CA ALA A 263 -32.95 -8.73 -40.96
C ALA A 263 -32.57 -8.59 -42.43
N ARG A 264 -31.40 -7.98 -42.70
CA ARG A 264 -30.81 -7.98 -44.04
C ARG A 264 -29.92 -9.19 -44.27
N TRP A 265 -29.18 -9.61 -43.24
CA TRP A 265 -28.23 -10.70 -43.33
C TRP A 265 -28.48 -11.76 -42.26
N VAL A 266 -28.38 -13.02 -42.68
CA VAL A 266 -28.39 -14.17 -41.77
C VAL A 266 -27.20 -15.07 -42.03
N GLU A 267 -26.72 -15.70 -40.98
CA GLU A 267 -25.70 -16.75 -41.03
C GLU A 267 -26.36 -18.11 -40.85
N LEU A 268 -26.12 -19.01 -41.80
CA LEU A 268 -26.49 -20.41 -41.73
C LEU A 268 -25.32 -21.19 -41.14
N THR A 269 -25.55 -21.88 -40.04
CA THR A 269 -24.51 -22.67 -39.35
C THR A 269 -25.11 -23.86 -38.62
N ASP A 270 -24.28 -24.64 -37.95
CA ASP A 270 -24.62 -25.80 -37.15
C ASP A 270 -23.61 -25.98 -36.00
N ASP A 271 -23.89 -26.88 -35.07
CA ASP A 271 -23.03 -27.14 -33.91
C ASP A 271 -21.63 -27.62 -34.34
N ASP A 272 -21.57 -28.46 -35.37
CA ASP A 272 -20.34 -29.11 -35.81
C ASP A 272 -19.35 -28.06 -36.38
N ARG A 273 -19.83 -27.10 -37.17
CA ARG A 273 -19.04 -25.95 -37.67
C ARG A 273 -18.58 -25.05 -36.54
N GLU A 274 -19.47 -24.73 -35.60
CA GLU A 274 -19.12 -23.91 -34.42
C GLU A 274 -18.01 -24.58 -33.59
N LEU A 275 -18.08 -25.89 -33.39
CA LEU A 275 -17.05 -26.66 -32.66
C LEU A 275 -15.72 -26.76 -33.40
N ARG A 276 -15.73 -26.70 -34.75
CA ARG A 276 -14.51 -26.63 -35.56
C ARG A 276 -13.94 -25.21 -35.71
N GLY A 277 -14.65 -24.20 -35.22
CA GLY A 277 -14.28 -22.80 -35.40
C GLY A 277 -14.45 -22.30 -36.84
N GLU A 278 -15.30 -22.98 -37.63
CA GLU A 278 -15.61 -22.61 -39.00
C GLU A 278 -16.69 -21.52 -39.02
N SER A 279 -16.55 -20.55 -39.92
CA SER A 279 -17.60 -19.58 -40.18
C SER A 279 -18.80 -20.21 -40.87
N GLY A 280 -20.00 -19.75 -40.54
CA GLY A 280 -21.23 -20.14 -41.24
C GLY A 280 -21.33 -19.47 -42.62
N LEU A 281 -22.37 -19.84 -43.38
CA LEU A 281 -22.64 -19.20 -44.68
C LEU A 281 -23.46 -17.93 -44.46
N LEU A 282 -22.91 -16.78 -44.88
CA LEU A 282 -23.56 -15.48 -44.73
C LEU A 282 -24.36 -15.13 -46.00
N VAL A 283 -25.67 -14.99 -45.86
CA VAL A 283 -26.62 -14.83 -46.97
C VAL A 283 -27.60 -13.68 -46.74
N GLU A 284 -28.04 -13.03 -47.82
CA GLU A 284 -28.98 -11.91 -47.76
C GLU A 284 -30.41 -12.45 -47.62
N VAL A 285 -31.22 -11.79 -46.80
CA VAL A 285 -32.65 -12.08 -46.63
C VAL A 285 -33.46 -11.25 -47.63
N LEU A 286 -34.25 -11.91 -48.47
CA LEU A 286 -35.10 -11.25 -49.46
C LEU A 286 -36.45 -10.85 -48.85
N PHE A 287 -37.09 -11.76 -48.12
CA PHE A 287 -38.27 -11.47 -47.31
C PHE A 287 -38.53 -12.59 -46.30
N VAL A 288 -39.34 -12.26 -45.30
CA VAL A 288 -39.77 -13.18 -44.24
C VAL A 288 -41.29 -13.26 -44.25
N GLU A 289 -41.82 -14.48 -44.38
CA GLU A 289 -43.27 -14.76 -44.42
C GLU A 289 -43.58 -15.95 -43.49
N ASP A 290 -44.44 -15.73 -42.50
CA ASP A 290 -44.77 -16.71 -41.46
C ASP A 290 -43.49 -17.32 -40.84
N ASP A 291 -43.33 -18.65 -40.89
CA ASP A 291 -42.16 -19.38 -40.39
C ASP A 291 -41.15 -19.71 -41.51
N VAL A 292 -41.12 -18.90 -42.58
CA VAL A 292 -40.24 -19.08 -43.74
C VAL A 292 -39.38 -17.83 -43.97
N ILE A 293 -38.08 -18.04 -44.17
CA ILE A 293 -37.11 -17.01 -44.57
C ILE A 293 -36.67 -17.30 -46.00
N GLU A 294 -36.96 -16.39 -46.94
CA GLU A 294 -36.44 -16.47 -48.30
C GLU A 294 -35.12 -15.71 -48.38
N ILE A 295 -34.09 -16.37 -48.92
CA ILE A 295 -32.72 -15.84 -48.99
C ILE A 295 -32.23 -15.70 -50.44
N ASP A 296 -31.25 -14.83 -50.65
CA ASP A 296 -30.37 -14.87 -51.82
C ASP A 296 -29.13 -15.69 -51.46
N PRO A 297 -28.92 -16.87 -52.08
CA PRO A 297 -27.76 -17.70 -51.80
C PRO A 297 -26.44 -17.09 -52.32
N GLY A 298 -26.51 -16.04 -53.15
CA GLY A 298 -25.33 -15.45 -53.77
C GLY A 298 -24.53 -16.47 -54.57
N ALA A 299 -23.26 -16.67 -54.19
CA ALA A 299 -22.36 -17.64 -54.81
C ALA A 299 -22.46 -19.05 -54.21
N PHE A 300 -23.20 -19.23 -53.11
CA PHE A 300 -23.29 -20.50 -52.41
C PHE A 300 -24.32 -21.42 -53.05
N THR A 301 -24.10 -22.73 -52.93
CA THR A 301 -25.15 -23.73 -53.11
C THR A 301 -25.58 -24.16 -51.72
N ILE A 302 -26.86 -24.03 -51.39
CA ILE A 302 -27.36 -24.21 -50.03
C ILE A 302 -28.25 -25.45 -49.99
N ASP A 303 -27.77 -26.48 -49.31
CA ASP A 303 -28.53 -27.67 -48.95
C ASP A 303 -28.40 -27.87 -47.44
N ILE A 304 -29.53 -27.99 -46.74
CA ILE A 304 -29.53 -28.25 -45.30
C ILE A 304 -28.80 -29.56 -44.96
N ALA A 305 -28.70 -30.50 -45.90
CA ALA A 305 -27.96 -31.74 -45.72
C ALA A 305 -26.44 -31.54 -45.56
N ASP A 306 -25.91 -30.37 -45.95
CA ASP A 306 -24.50 -29.99 -45.76
C ASP A 306 -24.22 -29.39 -44.37
N PHE A 307 -25.24 -29.36 -43.50
CA PHE A 307 -25.17 -28.84 -42.14
C PHE A 307 -25.33 -30.00 -41.14
N GLY A 308 -24.48 -29.97 -40.11
CA GLY A 308 -24.36 -31.02 -39.09
C GLY A 308 -25.47 -30.98 -38.05
N THR A 309 -25.09 -31.17 -36.78
CA THR A 309 -26.06 -31.23 -35.67
C THR A 309 -26.69 -29.86 -35.41
N HIS A 310 -28.01 -29.82 -35.23
CA HIS A 310 -28.82 -28.61 -35.01
C HIS A 310 -28.53 -27.44 -36.00
N PRO A 311 -28.88 -27.60 -37.29
CA PRO A 311 -28.81 -26.50 -38.25
C PRO A 311 -29.61 -25.29 -37.76
N LYS A 312 -29.03 -24.09 -37.86
CA LYS A 312 -29.61 -22.87 -37.30
C LYS A 312 -29.36 -21.65 -38.18
N VAL A 313 -30.28 -20.69 -38.09
CA VAL A 313 -30.23 -19.40 -38.78
C VAL A 313 -30.06 -18.30 -37.75
N ARG A 314 -28.99 -17.51 -37.85
CA ARG A 314 -28.66 -16.42 -36.92
C ARG A 314 -28.70 -15.08 -37.61
N ARG A 315 -29.35 -14.09 -37.00
CA ARG A 315 -29.48 -12.73 -37.54
C ARG A 315 -28.22 -11.89 -37.27
N TRP A 316 -27.85 -11.08 -38.25
CA TRP A 316 -26.83 -10.03 -38.16
C TRP A 316 -27.42 -8.68 -38.56
N ASP A 317 -27.04 -7.60 -37.86
CA ASP A 317 -27.67 -6.27 -38.00
C ASP A 317 -26.95 -5.34 -38.98
N MET A 318 -25.88 -5.83 -39.61
CA MET A 318 -25.10 -5.06 -40.55
C MET A 318 -25.92 -4.65 -41.77
N ASP A 319 -25.77 -3.39 -42.17
CA ASP A 319 -26.45 -2.81 -43.32
C ASP A 319 -25.45 -2.55 -44.45
N THR A 320 -24.94 -3.64 -45.03
CA THR A 320 -24.01 -3.61 -46.16
C THR A 320 -24.62 -4.31 -47.37
N ASP A 321 -24.22 -3.86 -48.56
CA ASP A 321 -24.67 -4.46 -49.83
C ASP A 321 -23.89 -5.73 -50.20
N THR A 322 -22.79 -6.04 -49.51
CA THR A 322 -21.80 -7.05 -49.94
C THR A 322 -21.51 -8.15 -48.91
N GLY A 323 -22.30 -8.25 -47.84
CA GLY A 323 -22.11 -9.27 -46.80
C GLY A 323 -21.07 -8.85 -45.74
N ALA A 324 -20.18 -9.76 -45.38
CA ALA A 324 -19.15 -9.51 -44.37
C ALA A 324 -18.28 -8.31 -44.76
N ILE A 325 -17.93 -7.51 -43.77
CA ILE A 325 -17.24 -6.22 -43.96
C ILE A 325 -15.73 -6.49 -43.88
N PRO A 326 -14.92 -6.11 -44.89
CA PRO A 326 -13.47 -6.23 -44.79
C PRO A 326 -12.92 -5.50 -43.57
N ILE A 327 -11.97 -6.11 -42.87
CA ILE A 327 -11.20 -5.47 -41.81
C ILE A 327 -10.12 -4.63 -42.49
N GLU A 328 -10.14 -3.32 -42.25
CA GLU A 328 -9.22 -2.36 -42.84
C GLU A 328 -8.84 -1.31 -41.79
N ILE A 329 -7.63 -0.74 -41.90
CA ILE A 329 -7.26 0.47 -41.14
C ILE A 329 -7.70 1.67 -41.97
N ALA A 330 -8.71 2.41 -41.50
CA ALA A 330 -9.24 3.54 -42.26
C ALA A 330 -8.15 4.61 -42.52
N ALA A 331 -8.12 5.17 -43.73
CA ALA A 331 -7.15 6.22 -44.06
C ALA A 331 -7.53 7.59 -43.49
N ASP A 332 -8.78 7.74 -43.07
CA ASP A 332 -9.41 8.93 -42.49
C ASP A 332 -10.03 8.60 -41.12
N ASN A 333 -10.64 9.61 -40.46
CA ASN A 333 -11.27 9.46 -39.15
C ASN A 333 -10.37 8.88 -38.04
N ASP A 334 -9.07 9.22 -38.06
CA ASP A 334 -8.05 8.69 -37.15
C ASP A 334 -7.96 7.14 -37.16
N GLY A 335 -8.30 6.49 -38.28
CA GLY A 335 -8.30 5.05 -38.42
C GLY A 335 -9.60 4.34 -38.04
N TYR A 336 -10.58 5.05 -37.47
CA TYR A 336 -11.83 4.47 -36.99
C TYR A 336 -12.84 4.24 -38.11
N LEU A 337 -13.35 3.01 -38.21
CA LEU A 337 -14.47 2.60 -39.04
C LEU A 337 -15.80 2.93 -38.35
N ARG A 338 -16.70 3.60 -39.06
CA ARG A 338 -18.07 3.87 -38.62
C ARG A 338 -18.93 2.64 -38.84
N ILE A 339 -19.67 2.23 -37.81
CA ILE A 339 -20.59 1.10 -37.93
C ILE A 339 -22.03 1.61 -38.05
N GLU A 340 -22.57 2.17 -36.97
CA GLU A 340 -23.85 2.86 -37.01
C GLU A 340 -24.08 3.75 -35.78
N SER A 341 -25.03 4.69 -35.89
CA SER A 341 -25.61 5.41 -34.73
C SER A 341 -24.61 6.10 -33.80
N GLY A 342 -23.45 6.48 -34.33
CA GLY A 342 -22.36 7.10 -33.57
C GLY A 342 -21.35 6.12 -32.96
N VAL A 343 -21.48 4.81 -33.15
CA VAL A 343 -20.47 3.82 -32.72
C VAL A 343 -19.39 3.66 -33.80
N GLU A 344 -18.13 3.85 -33.41
CA GLU A 344 -16.96 3.70 -34.27
C GLU A 344 -15.97 2.69 -33.66
N ILE A 345 -15.28 1.92 -34.49
CA ILE A 345 -14.28 0.93 -34.06
C ILE A 345 -12.97 1.06 -34.83
N LEU A 346 -11.88 0.67 -34.21
CA LEU A 346 -10.54 0.63 -34.79
C LEU A 346 -9.95 -0.75 -34.53
N PHE A 347 -9.54 -1.44 -35.59
CA PHE A 347 -8.79 -2.70 -35.48
C PHE A 347 -7.29 -2.42 -35.39
N GLU A 348 -6.60 -3.12 -34.50
CA GLU A 348 -5.14 -3.14 -34.47
C GLU A 348 -4.58 -4.01 -35.60
N ALA A 349 -3.35 -3.75 -36.04
CA ALA A 349 -2.67 -4.63 -36.96
C ALA A 349 -2.34 -5.97 -36.28
N GLY A 350 -2.62 -7.09 -36.96
CA GLY A 350 -2.30 -8.42 -36.44
C GLY A 350 -3.02 -9.53 -37.20
N GLU A 351 -3.05 -10.70 -36.56
CA GLU A 351 -3.77 -11.87 -37.05
C GLU A 351 -5.20 -11.90 -36.48
N PHE A 352 -6.17 -12.17 -37.36
CA PHE A 352 -7.57 -12.30 -37.00
C PHE A 352 -8.02 -13.76 -37.12
N VAL A 353 -8.70 -14.27 -36.10
CA VAL A 353 -9.21 -15.64 -36.06
C VAL A 353 -10.73 -15.61 -36.13
N ALA A 354 -11.31 -16.42 -37.02
CA ALA A 354 -12.77 -16.53 -37.18
C ALA A 354 -13.47 -16.82 -35.84
N GLY A 355 -14.63 -16.19 -35.62
CA GLY A 355 -15.44 -16.34 -34.41
C GLY A 355 -14.99 -15.53 -33.20
N ARG A 356 -13.74 -15.00 -33.18
CA ARG A 356 -13.30 -14.02 -32.16
C ARG A 356 -14.15 -12.76 -32.23
N TYR A 357 -14.46 -12.15 -31.09
CA TYR A 357 -15.40 -11.05 -31.06
C TYR A 357 -15.12 -10.02 -29.97
N TRP A 358 -15.73 -8.85 -30.05
CA TRP A 358 -15.74 -7.82 -29.02
C TRP A 358 -17.17 -7.42 -28.68
N LEU A 359 -17.38 -7.01 -27.42
CA LEU A 359 -18.67 -6.50 -26.97
C LEU A 359 -18.55 -5.02 -26.61
N ILE A 360 -19.46 -4.20 -27.12
CA ILE A 360 -19.49 -2.76 -26.88
C ILE A 360 -20.88 -2.42 -26.29
N PRO A 361 -20.99 -2.23 -24.97
CA PRO A 361 -22.25 -1.80 -24.36
C PRO A 361 -22.52 -0.35 -24.74
N ALA A 362 -23.56 -0.12 -25.54
CA ALA A 362 -24.03 1.22 -25.89
C ALA A 362 -25.22 1.60 -25.01
N ARG A 363 -25.24 2.85 -24.56
CA ARG A 363 -26.28 3.37 -23.66
C ARG A 363 -26.85 4.66 -24.21
N ALA A 364 -28.17 4.70 -24.32
CA ALA A 364 -28.88 5.92 -24.70
C ALA A 364 -28.68 7.06 -23.68
N PHE A 365 -28.25 6.73 -22.45
CA PHE A 365 -28.04 7.68 -21.37
C PHE A 365 -26.89 7.26 -20.44
N ILE A 366 -25.76 7.97 -20.51
CA ILE A 366 -24.64 7.92 -19.54
C ILE A 366 -24.47 9.35 -18.99
N GLY A 367 -24.82 9.58 -17.72
CA GLY A 367 -24.80 10.92 -17.12
C GLY A 367 -26.11 11.70 -17.31
N GLU A 368 -26.05 13.04 -17.26
CA GLU A 368 -27.28 13.86 -17.22
C GLU A 368 -27.98 14.04 -18.57
N PHE A 369 -27.30 13.97 -19.74
CA PHE A 369 -27.96 14.25 -21.04
C PHE A 369 -27.33 13.64 -22.31
N GLN A 370 -26.36 12.72 -22.24
CA GLN A 370 -25.63 12.22 -23.43
C GLN A 370 -25.69 10.69 -23.56
N GLY A 371 -25.93 10.20 -24.78
CA GLY A 371 -25.77 8.80 -25.12
C GLY A 371 -24.31 8.51 -25.46
N ASP A 372 -23.76 7.41 -24.93
CA ASP A 372 -22.36 7.05 -25.13
C ASP A 372 -22.16 5.52 -25.00
N ILE A 373 -20.94 5.04 -25.22
CA ILE A 373 -20.56 3.63 -25.03
C ILE A 373 -19.77 3.44 -23.72
N GLU A 374 -19.95 2.29 -23.09
CA GLU A 374 -19.14 1.86 -21.95
C GLU A 374 -17.86 1.17 -22.48
N TRP A 375 -16.81 1.95 -22.79
CA TRP A 375 -15.52 1.43 -23.26
C TRP A 375 -14.35 1.92 -22.40
N PRO A 376 -13.32 1.10 -22.10
CA PRO A 376 -12.15 1.54 -21.35
C PRO A 376 -11.34 2.63 -22.08
N VAL A 377 -10.90 3.64 -21.33
CA VAL A 377 -10.06 4.73 -21.82
C VAL A 377 -8.80 4.87 -20.96
N ASP A 378 -7.69 5.25 -21.58
CA ASP A 378 -6.44 5.47 -20.89
C ASP A 378 -6.59 6.71 -19.98
N PRO A 379 -6.40 6.59 -18.66
CA PRO A 379 -6.61 7.70 -17.73
C PRO A 379 -5.63 8.87 -17.94
N ALA A 380 -4.48 8.65 -18.60
CA ALA A 380 -3.51 9.69 -18.90
C ALA A 380 -3.84 10.47 -20.18
N THR A 381 -4.39 9.80 -21.19
CA THR A 381 -4.62 10.39 -22.53
C THR A 381 -6.09 10.61 -22.86
N SER A 382 -7.01 9.99 -22.10
CA SER A 382 -8.45 9.91 -22.36
C SER A 382 -8.79 9.29 -23.72
N LEU A 383 -7.85 8.57 -24.34
CA LEU A 383 -8.06 7.85 -25.60
C LEU A 383 -8.62 6.45 -25.33
N PRO A 384 -9.49 5.92 -26.22
CA PRO A 384 -9.95 4.54 -26.14
C PRO A 384 -8.80 3.54 -26.08
N GLU A 385 -8.82 2.65 -25.11
CA GLU A 385 -7.83 1.58 -25.00
C GLU A 385 -8.16 0.46 -26.00
N VAL A 386 -7.13 -0.13 -26.59
CA VAL A 386 -7.26 -1.36 -27.37
C VAL A 386 -7.54 -2.51 -26.41
N GLN A 387 -8.63 -3.23 -26.65
CA GLN A 387 -9.05 -4.39 -25.88
C GLN A 387 -8.83 -5.68 -26.70
N PRO A 388 -8.38 -6.78 -26.07
CA PRO A 388 -8.38 -8.08 -26.70
C PRO A 388 -9.82 -8.56 -26.98
N PRO A 389 -10.02 -9.54 -27.89
CA PRO A 389 -11.34 -10.09 -28.14
C PRO A 389 -11.96 -10.67 -26.85
N HIS A 390 -13.23 -10.36 -26.65
CA HIS A 390 -14.08 -10.99 -25.66
C HIS A 390 -14.34 -12.46 -26.04
N GLY A 391 -14.36 -13.31 -25.02
CA GLY A 391 -14.93 -14.65 -25.12
C GLY A 391 -14.00 -15.75 -25.61
N VAL A 392 -14.42 -16.97 -25.24
CA VAL A 392 -13.85 -18.29 -25.53
C VAL A 392 -12.31 -18.30 -25.50
N ALA A 393 -11.71 -18.03 -24.34
CA ALA A 393 -10.29 -18.32 -24.16
C ALA A 393 -10.07 -19.82 -24.41
N HIS A 394 -9.17 -20.12 -25.35
CA HIS A 394 -8.72 -21.48 -25.62
C HIS A 394 -7.49 -21.74 -24.75
N HIS A 395 -7.48 -22.88 -24.09
CA HIS A 395 -6.42 -23.33 -23.21
C HIS A 395 -5.85 -24.62 -23.77
N TYR A 396 -4.53 -24.74 -23.75
CA TYR A 396 -3.84 -25.81 -24.45
C TYR A 396 -3.02 -26.67 -23.50
N CYS A 397 -3.04 -27.98 -23.73
CA CYS A 397 -2.17 -28.91 -23.03
C CYS A 397 -1.54 -29.95 -23.96
N LYS A 398 -0.24 -30.17 -23.84
CA LYS A 398 0.46 -31.24 -24.56
C LYS A 398 0.10 -32.60 -23.98
N LEU A 399 -0.28 -33.55 -24.84
CA LEU A 399 -0.65 -34.91 -24.43
C LEU A 399 0.42 -35.94 -24.80
N ALA A 400 0.90 -35.96 -26.03
CA ALA A 400 1.88 -36.95 -26.47
C ALA A 400 2.61 -36.52 -27.76
N LEU A 401 3.72 -37.18 -28.08
CA LEU A 401 4.34 -37.17 -29.41
C LEU A 401 4.11 -38.52 -30.09
N VAL A 402 3.73 -38.48 -31.37
CA VAL A 402 3.48 -39.66 -32.20
C VAL A 402 4.10 -39.49 -33.60
N SER A 403 4.63 -40.57 -34.17
CA SER A 403 5.10 -40.62 -35.55
C SER A 403 4.09 -41.33 -36.44
N PHE A 404 3.78 -40.78 -37.61
CA PHE A 404 2.90 -41.40 -38.61
C PHE A 404 3.69 -41.75 -39.87
N ASP A 405 3.60 -43.00 -40.34
CA ASP A 405 4.31 -43.46 -41.54
C ASP A 405 3.49 -43.38 -42.84
N GLY A 406 2.29 -42.80 -42.77
CA GLY A 406 1.30 -42.77 -43.85
C GLY A 406 0.28 -43.92 -43.78
N THR A 407 0.47 -44.88 -42.87
CA THR A 407 -0.46 -46.01 -42.66
C THR A 407 -0.76 -46.30 -41.19
N ALA A 408 0.20 -46.12 -40.29
CA ALA A 408 0.06 -46.42 -38.86
C ALA A 408 0.80 -45.39 -37.99
N PHE A 409 0.29 -45.22 -36.76
CA PHE A 409 0.94 -44.40 -35.75
C PHE A 409 1.89 -45.22 -34.87
N THR A 410 3.03 -44.62 -34.53
CA THR A 410 3.96 -45.10 -33.50
C THR A 410 4.00 -44.08 -32.37
N PHE A 411 3.91 -44.56 -31.13
CA PHE A 411 4.00 -43.71 -29.94
C PHE A 411 5.47 -43.37 -29.66
N GLU A 412 5.79 -42.09 -29.43
CA GLU A 412 7.14 -41.64 -29.12
C GLU A 412 7.29 -41.26 -27.64
N GLU A 413 6.43 -40.36 -27.13
CA GLU A 413 6.57 -39.78 -25.78
C GLU A 413 5.20 -39.39 -25.17
N ASP A 414 5.01 -39.56 -23.85
CA ASP A 414 3.87 -39.01 -23.10
C ASP A 414 4.25 -37.62 -22.56
N CYS A 415 3.50 -36.58 -22.93
CA CYS A 415 3.78 -35.22 -22.47
C CYS A 415 2.98 -34.83 -21.20
N ARG A 416 2.07 -35.69 -20.73
CA ARG A 416 1.18 -35.38 -19.61
C ARG A 416 1.94 -35.46 -18.30
N HIS A 417 1.67 -34.50 -17.42
CA HIS A 417 2.14 -34.52 -16.04
C HIS A 417 1.01 -35.03 -15.15
N SER A 418 1.33 -35.74 -14.08
CA SER A 418 0.36 -36.15 -13.06
C SER A 418 0.58 -35.37 -11.77
N PHE A 419 -0.50 -35.18 -11.00
CA PHE A 419 -0.44 -34.64 -9.66
C PHE A 419 -1.15 -35.56 -8.68
N ASN A 420 -0.63 -35.60 -7.45
CA ASN A 420 -1.26 -36.30 -6.35
C ASN A 420 -2.16 -35.29 -5.63
N GLY A 421 -3.34 -35.73 -5.18
CA GLY A 421 -4.18 -34.86 -4.36
C GLY A 421 -3.40 -34.37 -3.13
N LEU A 422 -3.64 -33.16 -2.62
CA LEU A 422 -2.87 -32.60 -1.48
C LEU A 422 -2.82 -33.54 -0.26
N CYS A 423 -3.85 -34.37 -0.06
CA CYS A 423 -3.91 -35.36 1.02
C CYS A 423 -3.32 -36.75 0.64
N ALA A 424 -3.03 -36.96 -0.64
CA ALA A 424 -2.41 -38.15 -1.24
C ALA A 424 -0.98 -37.89 -1.73
N LEU A 425 -0.38 -36.74 -1.38
CA LEU A 425 1.06 -36.55 -1.40
C LEU A 425 1.67 -37.54 -0.41
N GLU A 426 1.81 -38.79 -0.82
CA GLU A 426 2.68 -39.75 -0.18
C GLU A 426 4.12 -39.22 -0.25
N GLU A 427 4.86 -39.44 0.82
CA GLU A 427 6.24 -39.02 1.02
C GLU A 427 7.18 -39.56 -0.08
N GLY A 428 7.48 -38.76 -1.12
CA GLY A 428 8.72 -38.91 -1.92
C GLY A 428 8.57 -38.90 -3.45
N CYS A 429 8.85 -37.75 -4.08
CA CYS A 429 9.09 -37.61 -5.53
C CYS A 429 10.55 -37.20 -5.77
N CYS A 430 11.46 -38.00 -5.23
CA CYS A 430 12.87 -37.63 -5.09
C CYS A 430 13.69 -38.45 -6.07
N THR A 431 14.51 -37.78 -6.88
CA THR A 431 15.47 -38.41 -7.80
C THR A 431 16.35 -39.41 -7.06
N VAL A 432 16.77 -39.06 -5.85
CA VAL A 432 17.53 -39.93 -4.94
C VAL A 432 16.93 -39.83 -3.55
N VAL A 433 16.74 -40.98 -2.91
CA VAL A 433 16.30 -41.09 -1.52
C VAL A 433 17.50 -41.53 -0.70
N VAL A 434 17.71 -40.90 0.45
CA VAL A 434 18.81 -41.18 1.39
C VAL A 434 18.21 -41.63 2.71
N GLU A 435 18.54 -42.85 3.11
CA GLU A 435 18.20 -43.43 4.41
C GLU A 435 19.27 -43.08 5.47
N PRO A 436 18.91 -43.05 6.77
CA PRO A 436 19.89 -42.84 7.85
C PRO A 436 21.10 -43.79 7.76
N GLY A 437 22.30 -43.22 7.66
CA GLY A 437 23.57 -43.96 7.52
C GLY A 437 24.10 -44.04 6.09
N GLU A 438 23.31 -43.63 5.09
CA GLU A 438 23.78 -43.43 3.72
C GLU A 438 24.42 -42.05 3.55
N ASN A 439 25.24 -41.89 2.51
CA ASN A 439 26.01 -40.67 2.28
C ASN A 439 25.21 -39.64 1.47
N ILE A 440 24.88 -38.50 2.10
CA ILE A 440 24.14 -37.40 1.46
C ILE A 440 24.93 -36.77 0.30
N GLN A 441 26.26 -36.64 0.42
CA GLN A 441 27.09 -36.05 -0.63
C GLN A 441 27.08 -36.92 -1.88
N GLU A 442 27.21 -38.25 -1.73
CA GLU A 442 27.15 -39.18 -2.86
C GLU A 442 25.80 -39.09 -3.59
N ALA A 443 24.70 -38.88 -2.85
CA ALA A 443 23.38 -38.69 -3.44
C ALA A 443 23.30 -37.40 -4.28
N ILE A 444 23.83 -36.28 -3.79
CA ILE A 444 23.91 -35.00 -4.52
C ILE A 444 24.80 -35.14 -5.77
N ASP A 445 25.94 -35.81 -5.63
CA ASP A 445 26.90 -36.03 -6.72
C ASP A 445 26.31 -36.94 -7.82
N SER A 446 25.41 -37.85 -7.44
CA SER A 446 24.74 -38.78 -8.37
C SER A 446 23.59 -38.18 -9.19
N LEU A 447 23.15 -36.95 -8.87
CA LEU A 447 22.08 -36.28 -9.63
C LEU A 447 22.45 -36.13 -11.11
N PRO A 448 21.48 -36.21 -12.03
CA PRO A 448 21.72 -36.05 -13.46
C PRO A 448 22.07 -34.58 -13.82
N PRO A 449 22.65 -34.31 -15.01
CA PRO A 449 23.14 -32.98 -15.37
C PRO A 449 22.11 -31.85 -15.26
N GLU A 450 20.84 -32.14 -15.49
CA GLU A 450 19.69 -31.23 -15.37
C GLU A 450 19.29 -30.90 -13.93
N GLY A 451 19.91 -31.53 -12.92
CA GLY A 451 19.60 -31.33 -11.51
C GLY A 451 18.67 -32.42 -10.96
N GLY A 452 18.01 -32.16 -9.82
CA GLY A 452 17.06 -33.09 -9.25
C GLY A 452 16.85 -32.94 -7.75
N CYS A 453 16.04 -33.85 -7.18
CA CYS A 453 15.64 -33.80 -5.79
C CYS A 453 16.27 -34.94 -4.97
N VAL A 454 17.01 -34.58 -3.92
CA VAL A 454 17.51 -35.51 -2.91
C VAL A 454 16.61 -35.42 -1.67
N CYS A 455 16.05 -36.57 -1.27
CA CYS A 455 15.21 -36.64 -0.08
C CYS A 455 15.82 -37.44 1.04
N LEU A 456 15.94 -36.80 2.20
CA LEU A 456 16.38 -37.42 3.42
C LEU A 456 15.18 -38.05 4.13
N LYS A 457 15.19 -39.37 4.30
CA LYS A 457 14.18 -40.06 5.10
C LYS A 457 14.22 -39.61 6.55
N SER A 458 13.08 -39.68 7.23
CA SER A 458 12.99 -39.27 8.63
C SER A 458 13.96 -40.08 9.52
N GLY A 459 14.81 -39.39 10.28
CA GLY A 459 15.86 -40.02 11.08
C GLY A 459 17.09 -39.13 11.25
N GLU A 460 18.09 -39.65 11.96
CA GLU A 460 19.37 -38.96 12.16
C GLU A 460 20.37 -39.35 11.06
N HIS A 461 20.81 -38.35 10.29
CA HIS A 461 21.81 -38.44 9.25
C HIS A 461 23.11 -37.80 9.74
N ARG A 462 24.02 -38.63 10.24
CA ARG A 462 25.30 -38.16 10.77
C ARG A 462 26.30 -37.93 9.64
N ILE A 463 26.91 -36.75 9.61
CA ILE A 463 27.97 -36.39 8.65
C ILE A 463 29.30 -36.15 9.37
N ASP A 464 30.38 -36.61 8.75
CA ASP A 464 31.75 -36.39 9.22
C ASP A 464 32.50 -35.33 8.36
N GLU A 465 31.88 -34.87 7.26
CA GLU A 465 32.38 -33.83 6.35
C GLU A 465 31.21 -32.91 5.93
N THR A 466 31.51 -31.65 5.58
CA THR A 466 30.52 -30.65 5.15
C THR A 466 29.80 -31.11 3.87
N ILE A 467 28.47 -31.01 3.84
CA ILE A 467 27.67 -31.22 2.63
C ILE A 467 27.86 -30.02 1.71
N ARG A 468 28.23 -30.26 0.45
CA ARG A 468 28.44 -29.22 -0.57
C ARG A 468 27.47 -29.34 -1.72
N ILE A 469 26.85 -28.21 -2.08
CA ILE A 469 26.03 -28.06 -3.28
C ILE A 469 26.70 -27.01 -4.18
N ASP A 470 27.48 -27.50 -5.15
CA ASP A 470 28.22 -26.67 -6.13
C ASP A 470 27.61 -26.73 -7.55
N ARG A 471 26.45 -27.38 -7.69
CA ARG A 471 25.73 -27.54 -8.96
C ARG A 471 24.36 -26.86 -8.90
N SER A 472 23.84 -26.48 -10.06
CA SER A 472 22.54 -25.82 -10.17
C SER A 472 21.38 -26.82 -10.15
N ASP A 473 20.15 -26.31 -9.95
CA ASP A 473 18.90 -27.06 -10.05
C ASP A 473 18.76 -28.20 -9.02
N VAL A 474 19.20 -27.95 -7.78
CA VAL A 474 19.18 -28.95 -6.70
C VAL A 474 18.10 -28.64 -5.68
N VAL A 475 17.28 -29.64 -5.38
CA VAL A 475 16.35 -29.63 -4.25
C VAL A 475 16.82 -30.63 -3.20
N LEU A 476 17.27 -30.16 -2.04
CA LEU A 476 17.58 -30.99 -0.89
C LEU A 476 16.46 -30.88 0.15
N LYS A 477 15.67 -31.94 0.34
CA LYS A 477 14.54 -31.88 1.27
C LYS A 477 14.49 -33.03 2.27
N GLY A 478 13.95 -32.76 3.45
CA GLY A 478 13.50 -33.80 4.35
C GLY A 478 12.19 -34.40 3.86
N GLU A 479 12.01 -35.70 4.08
CA GLU A 479 10.71 -36.37 3.96
C GLU A 479 9.68 -35.73 4.91
N SER A 480 10.13 -35.41 6.12
CA SER A 480 9.36 -34.71 7.13
C SER A 480 10.30 -33.89 8.03
N ALA A 481 9.74 -33.10 8.96
CA ALA A 481 10.50 -32.38 9.98
C ALA A 481 11.29 -33.31 10.95
N GLY A 482 11.20 -34.63 10.79
CA GLY A 482 11.99 -35.63 11.51
C GLY A 482 13.38 -35.90 10.89
N ALA A 483 13.66 -35.44 9.66
CA ALA A 483 14.99 -35.54 9.06
C ALA A 483 15.97 -34.57 9.75
N ARG A 484 16.97 -35.13 10.43
CA ARG A 484 17.97 -34.40 11.22
C ARG A 484 19.37 -34.69 10.69
N VAL A 485 20.09 -33.67 10.25
CA VAL A 485 21.50 -33.71 9.87
C VAL A 485 22.32 -33.29 11.08
N THR A 486 23.17 -34.19 11.58
CA THR A 486 24.04 -33.95 12.74
C THR A 486 25.50 -34.12 12.34
N GLY A 487 26.40 -33.29 12.86
CA GLY A 487 27.82 -33.38 12.51
C GLY A 487 28.71 -32.59 13.46
N ASN A 488 29.99 -32.96 13.48
CA ASN A 488 31.04 -32.29 14.23
C ASN A 488 31.92 -31.39 13.33
N VAL A 489 31.35 -30.91 12.21
CA VAL A 489 31.98 -30.06 11.19
C VAL A 489 31.18 -28.78 11.00
N LEU A 490 31.84 -27.71 10.52
CA LEU A 490 31.20 -26.43 10.20
C LEU A 490 31.72 -25.88 8.89
N PRO A 491 30.83 -25.35 8.03
CA PRO A 491 29.38 -25.45 8.11
C PRO A 491 28.90 -26.91 7.91
N LEU A 492 27.67 -27.23 8.32
CA LEU A 492 27.07 -28.53 8.00
C LEU A 492 26.63 -28.59 6.53
N LEU A 493 26.18 -27.46 6.00
CA LEU A 493 25.82 -27.28 4.60
C LEU A 493 26.50 -26.03 4.03
N GLU A 494 27.21 -26.20 2.92
CA GLU A 494 27.83 -25.12 2.16
C GLU A 494 27.33 -25.13 0.71
N ILE A 495 26.97 -23.96 0.19
CA ILE A 495 26.40 -23.81 -1.15
C ILE A 495 27.23 -22.83 -1.96
N GLY A 496 27.67 -23.23 -3.17
CA GLY A 496 28.28 -22.34 -4.18
C GLY A 496 29.77 -22.00 -4.02
N VAL A 497 30.59 -22.92 -3.50
CA VAL A 497 32.04 -22.71 -3.33
C VAL A 497 32.80 -22.73 -4.65
N LEU A 498 32.39 -23.59 -5.58
CA LEU A 498 33.10 -23.81 -6.84
C LEU A 498 32.52 -22.99 -8.00
N ALA A 499 33.37 -22.72 -8.99
CA ALA A 499 32.93 -22.11 -10.25
C ALA A 499 32.47 -23.19 -11.25
N PRO A 500 31.41 -22.95 -12.06
CA PRO A 500 30.60 -21.73 -12.15
C PRO A 500 29.60 -21.56 -10.98
N ARG A 501 29.11 -20.33 -10.73
CA ARG A 501 28.15 -20.02 -9.64
C ARG A 501 26.93 -20.95 -9.71
N ALA A 502 26.65 -21.64 -8.61
CA ALA A 502 25.49 -22.52 -8.51
C ALA A 502 24.18 -21.69 -8.41
N GLN A 503 23.11 -22.14 -9.07
CA GLN A 503 21.84 -21.42 -9.16
C GLN A 503 20.62 -22.31 -8.91
N ARG A 504 19.50 -21.73 -8.46
CA ARG A 504 18.21 -22.41 -8.26
C ARG A 504 18.33 -23.59 -7.30
N ILE A 505 18.61 -23.27 -6.04
CA ILE A 505 18.88 -24.26 -5.00
C ILE A 505 17.84 -24.11 -3.90
N ASP A 506 17.12 -25.19 -3.65
CA ASP A 506 16.07 -25.24 -2.64
C ASP A 506 16.44 -26.23 -1.54
N VAL A 507 16.42 -25.78 -0.29
CA VAL A 507 16.62 -26.63 0.88
C VAL A 507 15.41 -26.52 1.78
N ASP A 508 14.78 -27.66 2.09
CA ASP A 508 13.45 -27.66 2.73
C ASP A 508 13.25 -28.77 3.77
N GLN A 509 12.56 -28.47 4.86
CA GLN A 509 12.15 -29.43 5.90
C GLN A 509 13.27 -30.26 6.55
N ILE A 510 14.47 -29.71 6.74
CA ILE A 510 15.60 -30.39 7.40
C ILE A 510 16.00 -29.65 8.69
N ARG A 511 16.38 -30.40 9.73
CA ARG A 511 17.04 -29.84 10.92
C ARG A 511 18.54 -30.08 10.87
N PHE A 512 19.32 -29.03 10.95
CA PHE A 512 20.77 -29.03 11.04
C PHE A 512 21.20 -28.75 12.48
N GLU A 513 21.94 -29.67 13.09
CA GLU A 513 22.39 -29.58 14.48
C GLU A 513 23.90 -29.81 14.54
N ALA A 514 24.64 -28.74 14.83
CA ALA A 514 26.10 -28.77 14.91
C ALA A 514 26.55 -28.92 16.37
N ASP A 515 27.36 -29.96 16.64
CA ASP A 515 27.95 -30.26 17.94
C ASP A 515 29.48 -30.28 17.80
N VAL A 516 30.11 -29.10 17.94
CA VAL A 516 31.53 -28.88 17.61
C VAL A 516 32.28 -28.31 18.81
N GLU A 517 33.26 -29.08 19.31
CA GLU A 517 34.21 -28.69 20.37
C GLU A 517 35.56 -28.18 19.80
N VAL A 518 35.57 -27.28 18.81
CA VAL A 518 36.79 -26.98 18.03
C VAL A 518 37.08 -25.48 17.87
N GLU A 519 38.37 -25.17 17.63
CA GLU A 519 38.97 -23.85 17.35
C GLU A 519 38.23 -23.11 16.22
N ILE A 520 37.62 -21.97 16.57
CA ILE A 520 36.75 -21.15 15.72
C ILE A 520 37.54 -20.63 14.50
N VAL A 521 37.18 -21.09 13.30
CA VAL A 521 37.59 -20.49 12.01
C VAL A 521 36.91 -19.13 11.84
N ALA A 522 37.38 -18.26 10.95
CA ALA A 522 36.72 -16.98 10.70
C ALA A 522 35.27 -17.19 10.19
N GLU A 523 34.31 -16.53 10.85
CA GLU A 523 32.88 -16.44 10.45
C GLU A 523 32.12 -17.79 10.37
N PRO A 524 32.10 -18.62 11.43
CA PRO A 524 31.48 -19.93 11.39
C PRO A 524 29.94 -19.83 11.36
N ALA A 525 29.30 -20.71 10.59
CA ALA A 525 27.85 -20.82 10.51
C ALA A 525 27.38 -22.27 10.43
N VAL A 526 26.13 -22.54 10.79
CA VAL A 526 25.50 -23.85 10.55
C VAL A 526 25.33 -24.07 9.04
N ILE A 527 24.90 -23.05 8.32
CA ILE A 527 24.77 -23.03 6.86
C ILE A 527 25.54 -21.84 6.28
N ALA A 528 26.29 -22.08 5.21
CA ALA A 528 27.03 -21.04 4.48
C ALA A 528 26.59 -20.96 3.02
N LEU A 529 26.30 -19.75 2.54
CA LEU A 529 26.03 -19.46 1.13
C LEU A 529 27.18 -18.63 0.56
N ARG A 530 27.88 -19.15 -0.44
CA ARG A 530 29.01 -18.47 -1.08
C ARG A 530 28.75 -18.39 -2.57
N SER A 531 29.00 -17.24 -3.20
CA SER A 531 29.06 -17.11 -4.67
C SER A 531 27.91 -17.80 -5.44
N CYS A 532 26.65 -17.76 -4.97
CA CYS A 532 25.51 -18.43 -5.62
C CYS A 532 24.34 -17.48 -5.96
N ASP A 533 23.33 -17.97 -6.67
CA ASP A 533 22.13 -17.21 -7.07
C ASP A 533 20.84 -18.03 -6.85
N ALA A 534 19.72 -17.36 -6.58
CA ALA A 534 18.40 -17.97 -6.43
C ALA A 534 18.38 -19.14 -5.43
N VAL A 535 18.72 -18.87 -4.17
CA VAL A 535 18.71 -19.86 -3.08
C VAL A 535 17.45 -19.70 -2.23
N ARG A 536 16.75 -20.78 -1.90
CA ARG A 536 15.62 -20.80 -0.95
C ARG A 536 15.87 -21.79 0.18
N LEU A 537 15.99 -21.27 1.40
CA LEU A 537 16.03 -22.03 2.64
C LEU A 537 14.66 -21.94 3.30
N ARG A 538 13.91 -23.06 3.34
CA ARG A 538 12.52 -23.09 3.80
C ARG A 538 12.31 -24.10 4.92
N ARG A 539 11.57 -23.73 5.97
CA ARG A 539 11.14 -24.67 7.04
C ARG A 539 12.31 -25.45 7.67
N LEU A 540 13.48 -24.83 7.76
CA LEU A 540 14.67 -25.47 8.32
C LEU A 540 14.77 -25.25 9.83
N GLY A 541 15.31 -26.23 10.54
CA GLY A 541 15.85 -26.03 11.89
C GLY A 541 17.37 -25.85 11.81
N MET A 542 17.93 -24.87 12.50
CA MET A 542 19.38 -24.67 12.57
C MET A 542 19.73 -24.46 14.03
N ARG A 543 20.62 -25.28 14.59
CA ARG A 543 21.03 -25.18 15.99
C ARG A 543 22.52 -25.42 16.13
N SER A 544 23.15 -24.62 16.98
CA SER A 544 24.49 -24.89 17.49
C SER A 544 24.55 -24.69 19.00
N GLU A 545 25.25 -25.58 19.71
CA GLU A 545 25.50 -25.45 21.15
C GLU A 545 26.73 -24.59 21.46
N THR A 546 27.59 -24.35 20.46
CA THR A 546 28.86 -23.63 20.62
C THR A 546 28.67 -22.13 20.45
N ASP A 547 29.25 -21.35 21.36
CA ASP A 547 29.23 -19.88 21.28
C ASP A 547 30.00 -19.38 20.04
N GLY A 548 29.57 -18.23 19.49
CA GLY A 548 30.26 -17.62 18.35
C GLY A 548 29.84 -18.14 16.97
N ILE A 549 28.88 -19.06 16.90
CA ILE A 549 28.38 -19.64 15.63
C ILE A 549 27.10 -18.95 15.16
N SER A 550 27.10 -18.56 13.87
CA SER A 550 25.93 -17.99 13.20
C SER A 550 24.98 -19.06 12.68
N GLY A 551 23.71 -18.72 12.49
CA GLY A 551 22.75 -19.63 11.85
C GLY A 551 23.07 -19.79 10.37
N VAL A 552 22.97 -18.68 9.64
CA VAL A 552 23.31 -18.59 8.22
C VAL A 552 24.28 -17.43 8.00
N THR A 553 25.38 -17.68 7.28
CA THR A 553 26.26 -16.61 6.78
C THR A 553 26.30 -16.64 5.25
N ILE A 554 26.29 -15.45 4.65
CA ILE A 554 26.07 -15.22 3.22
C ILE A 554 27.17 -14.32 2.67
N TRP A 555 27.85 -14.81 1.63
CA TRP A 555 28.91 -14.11 0.91
C TRP A 555 28.56 -14.07 -0.58
N ASP A 556 28.67 -12.91 -1.21
CA ASP A 556 28.52 -12.73 -2.65
C ASP A 556 27.36 -13.56 -3.24
N THR A 557 26.12 -13.32 -2.79
CA THR A 557 24.96 -14.15 -3.19
C THR A 557 23.77 -13.29 -3.60
N ASP A 558 23.10 -13.70 -4.68
CA ASP A 558 21.97 -13.00 -5.27
C ASP A 558 20.65 -13.76 -5.06
N ASP A 559 19.54 -13.03 -4.87
CA ASP A 559 18.19 -13.58 -4.72
C ASP A 559 18.08 -14.68 -3.65
N ILE A 560 18.11 -14.25 -2.38
CA ILE A 560 18.15 -15.14 -1.22
C ILE A 560 16.79 -15.13 -0.50
N GLY A 561 16.17 -16.30 -0.37
CA GLY A 561 14.98 -16.48 0.47
C GLY A 561 15.28 -17.36 1.68
N ILE A 562 15.10 -16.82 2.88
CA ILE A 562 15.15 -17.57 4.14
C ILE A 562 13.79 -17.43 4.80
N GLU A 563 12.99 -18.49 4.77
CA GLU A 563 11.58 -18.42 5.12
C GLU A 563 11.12 -19.54 6.06
N ARG A 564 10.36 -19.18 7.10
CA ARG A 564 9.75 -20.14 8.04
C ARG A 564 10.77 -21.04 8.74
N CYS A 565 12.01 -20.57 8.89
CA CYS A 565 13.09 -21.29 9.56
C CYS A 565 13.09 -21.03 11.06
N ARG A 566 13.57 -22.00 11.84
CA ARG A 566 13.88 -21.88 13.26
C ARG A 566 15.39 -21.89 13.45
N ILE A 567 15.96 -20.75 13.83
CA ILE A 567 17.40 -20.53 13.92
C ILE A 567 17.77 -20.30 15.38
N GLU A 568 18.49 -21.23 15.99
CA GLU A 568 19.07 -21.12 17.33
C GLU A 568 20.58 -20.86 17.19
N ALA A 569 20.99 -19.60 17.28
CA ALA A 569 22.37 -19.15 17.03
C ALA A 569 22.95 -18.35 18.21
N ARG A 570 24.27 -18.42 18.39
CA ARG A 570 25.01 -17.77 19.49
C ARG A 570 25.98 -16.67 19.03
N ALA A 571 25.95 -16.33 17.74
CA ALA A 571 26.54 -15.10 17.19
C ALA A 571 25.47 -14.30 16.44
N ASN A 572 25.32 -14.54 15.13
CA ASN A 572 24.29 -13.90 14.31
C ASN A 572 23.24 -14.93 13.85
N GLY A 573 21.97 -14.54 13.76
CA GLY A 573 20.95 -15.43 13.19
C GLY A 573 21.15 -15.61 11.69
N ILE A 574 21.05 -14.50 10.94
CA ILE A 574 21.33 -14.40 9.50
C ILE A 574 22.33 -13.27 9.31
N TRP A 575 23.45 -13.53 8.63
CA TRP A 575 24.49 -12.54 8.39
C TRP A 575 24.88 -12.46 6.91
N VAL A 576 24.69 -11.29 6.31
CA VAL A 576 25.20 -10.93 4.98
C VAL A 576 26.48 -10.13 5.17
N THR A 577 27.63 -10.75 4.91
CA THR A 577 28.96 -10.19 5.20
C THR A 577 29.67 -9.69 3.94
N GLU A 578 29.32 -10.18 2.75
CA GLU A 578 29.83 -9.67 1.47
C GLU A 578 28.71 -9.32 0.48
N ASP A 579 29.08 -8.63 -0.60
CA ASP A 579 28.22 -8.03 -1.64
C ASP A 579 27.06 -8.92 -2.08
N SER A 580 25.89 -8.79 -1.44
CA SER A 580 24.73 -9.64 -1.70
C SER A 580 23.47 -8.84 -2.02
N PHE A 581 22.59 -9.45 -2.81
CA PHE A 581 21.41 -8.78 -3.36
C PHE A 581 20.11 -9.52 -3.06
N ARG A 582 19.02 -8.76 -2.85
CA ARG A 582 17.64 -9.23 -2.71
C ARG A 582 17.46 -10.26 -1.58
N LEU A 583 17.98 -9.96 -0.39
CA LEU A 583 17.67 -10.76 0.80
C LEU A 583 16.19 -10.63 1.17
N ARG A 584 15.52 -11.77 1.26
CA ARG A 584 14.20 -11.93 1.85
C ARG A 584 14.27 -12.84 3.07
N ALA A 585 14.04 -12.28 4.25
CA ALA A 585 13.91 -13.00 5.51
C ALA A 585 12.47 -12.88 6.01
N ALA A 586 11.68 -13.95 5.90
CA ALA A 586 10.25 -13.92 6.19
C ALA A 586 9.80 -15.03 7.16
N GLU A 587 8.95 -14.69 8.13
CA GLU A 587 8.29 -15.66 9.02
C GLU A 587 9.27 -16.57 9.80
N ASN A 588 10.50 -16.12 10.04
CA ASN A 588 11.50 -16.91 10.77
C ASN A 588 11.37 -16.71 12.29
N ARG A 589 11.75 -17.73 13.05
CA ARG A 589 11.95 -17.65 14.49
C ARG A 589 13.44 -17.76 14.80
N ILE A 590 14.05 -16.67 15.24
CA ILE A 590 15.49 -16.53 15.45
C ILE A 590 15.72 -16.30 16.94
N GLU A 591 16.38 -17.25 17.60
CA GLU A 591 16.54 -17.26 19.05
C GLU A 591 18.02 -17.41 19.42
N ALA A 592 18.47 -16.62 20.39
CA ALA A 592 19.74 -16.82 21.05
C ALA A 592 19.51 -17.18 22.52
N PRO A 593 20.18 -18.21 23.05
CA PRO A 593 20.16 -18.51 24.48
C PRO A 593 20.68 -17.32 25.30
N SER A 594 20.20 -17.17 26.54
CA SER A 594 20.74 -16.14 27.44
C SER A 594 22.23 -16.36 27.72
N ASP A 595 22.96 -15.26 27.91
CA ASP A 595 24.34 -15.31 28.38
C ASP A 595 24.44 -15.85 29.83
N ALA A 596 25.67 -16.00 30.33
CA ALA A 596 25.93 -16.50 31.69
C ALA A 596 25.33 -15.61 32.80
N ASN A 597 25.00 -14.35 32.50
CA ASN A 597 24.43 -13.37 33.43
C ASN A 597 22.91 -13.20 33.24
N GLY A 598 22.28 -13.96 32.36
CA GLY A 598 20.84 -13.87 32.05
C GLY A 598 20.48 -12.74 31.09
N GLY A 599 21.47 -12.14 30.42
CA GLY A 599 21.29 -11.16 29.35
C GLY A 599 21.17 -11.78 27.96
N ASP A 600 21.13 -10.94 26.94
CA ASP A 600 21.13 -11.37 25.53
C ASP A 600 22.47 -12.07 25.18
N GLY A 601 22.40 -13.33 24.74
CA GLY A 601 23.60 -14.11 24.40
C GLY A 601 23.99 -14.07 22.92
N GLY A 602 23.12 -13.55 22.04
CA GLY A 602 23.42 -13.33 20.62
C GLY A 602 23.83 -11.88 20.32
N LEU A 603 24.57 -11.69 19.22
CA LEU A 603 24.99 -10.35 18.77
C LEU A 603 23.90 -9.68 17.94
N VAL A 604 23.58 -10.22 16.76
CA VAL A 604 22.58 -9.65 15.84
C VAL A 604 21.64 -10.72 15.29
N GLY A 605 20.32 -10.52 15.40
CA GLY A 605 19.34 -11.46 14.85
C GLY A 605 19.42 -11.57 13.32
N ILE A 606 19.28 -10.43 12.62
CA ILE A 606 19.47 -10.34 11.17
C ILE A 606 20.42 -9.18 10.89
N PHE A 607 21.59 -9.48 10.34
CA PHE A 607 22.64 -8.52 10.05
C PHE A 607 22.90 -8.44 8.54
N ALA A 608 22.40 -7.38 7.91
CA ALA A 608 22.67 -7.09 6.51
C ALA A 608 23.79 -6.04 6.40
N GLU A 609 25.02 -6.48 6.68
CA GLU A 609 26.21 -5.62 6.72
C GLU A 609 26.57 -5.09 5.32
N MET A 610 26.65 -6.01 4.35
CA MET A 610 27.08 -5.74 2.98
C MET A 610 25.98 -6.07 1.95
N ALA A 611 24.74 -5.63 2.22
CA ALA A 611 23.64 -5.72 1.27
C ALA A 611 23.59 -4.48 0.34
N PHE A 612 23.47 -4.71 -0.97
CA PHE A 612 23.52 -3.66 -2.02
C PHE A 612 22.20 -3.40 -2.74
N SER A 613 21.11 -4.04 -2.32
CA SER A 613 19.77 -3.83 -2.86
C SER A 613 18.72 -3.94 -1.75
N PRO A 614 17.46 -3.53 -1.99
CA PRO A 614 16.41 -3.61 -0.99
C PRO A 614 16.30 -5.00 -0.35
N CYS A 615 16.38 -5.04 0.97
CA CYS A 615 16.07 -6.23 1.77
C CYS A 615 14.59 -6.22 2.17
N THR A 616 13.98 -7.40 2.20
CA THR A 616 12.63 -7.61 2.76
C THR A 616 12.71 -8.45 4.02
N ILE A 617 12.56 -7.82 5.18
CA ILE A 617 12.62 -8.44 6.50
C ILE A 617 11.23 -8.32 7.14
N ILE A 618 10.46 -9.40 7.06
CA ILE A 618 9.02 -9.37 7.35
C ILE A 618 8.55 -10.48 8.29
N SER A 619 7.76 -10.10 9.30
CA SER A 619 7.07 -11.05 10.20
C SER A 619 7.99 -12.06 10.90
N ASN A 620 9.23 -11.68 11.22
CA ASN A 620 10.15 -12.52 11.98
C ASN A 620 9.95 -12.34 13.50
N GLU A 621 10.14 -13.39 14.27
CA GLU A 621 10.23 -13.36 15.74
C GLU A 621 11.70 -13.53 16.13
N ILE A 622 12.29 -12.50 16.73
CA ILE A 622 13.72 -12.42 17.07
C ILE A 622 13.85 -12.22 18.58
N SER A 623 14.59 -13.09 19.27
CA SER A 623 14.75 -12.97 20.73
C SER A 623 16.14 -13.35 21.23
N GLY A 624 16.61 -12.66 22.27
CA GLY A 624 17.88 -12.96 22.94
C GLY A 624 19.13 -12.37 22.27
N PHE A 625 18.95 -11.46 21.31
CA PHE A 625 20.03 -10.78 20.59
C PHE A 625 20.19 -9.33 21.03
N ALA A 626 21.44 -8.90 21.16
CA ALA A 626 21.78 -7.52 21.50
C ALA A 626 21.31 -6.51 20.44
N VAL A 627 21.18 -6.90 19.17
CA VAL A 627 20.53 -6.14 18.10
C VAL A 627 19.56 -7.06 17.36
N GLY A 628 18.32 -6.64 17.14
CA GLY A 628 17.33 -7.48 16.44
C GLY A 628 17.58 -7.53 14.94
N VAL A 629 17.48 -6.37 14.29
CA VAL A 629 17.70 -6.19 12.85
C VAL A 629 18.67 -5.03 12.61
N ALA A 630 19.70 -5.28 11.79
CA ALA A 630 20.70 -4.28 11.41
C ALA A 630 20.84 -4.19 9.89
N LEU A 631 20.53 -3.03 9.32
CA LEU A 631 20.83 -2.64 7.94
C LEU A 631 21.88 -1.52 7.98
N THR A 632 23.10 -1.88 8.36
CA THR A 632 24.23 -0.97 8.62
C THR A 632 25.52 -1.77 8.56
N ARG A 633 26.66 -1.13 8.27
CA ARG A 633 27.98 -1.76 8.44
C ARG A 633 28.50 -1.80 9.88
N ASP A 634 27.90 -1.02 10.77
CA ASP A 634 28.30 -0.96 12.18
C ASP A 634 27.06 -0.80 13.08
N PRO A 635 26.52 -1.90 13.62
CA PRO A 635 25.39 -1.86 14.54
C PRO A 635 25.80 -1.59 16.00
N PHE A 636 27.09 -1.45 16.28
CA PHE A 636 27.64 -1.34 17.64
C PHE A 636 27.98 0.11 18.03
N GLY A 637 27.22 1.06 17.47
CA GLY A 637 27.21 2.47 17.89
C GLY A 637 28.00 3.43 17.03
N GLY A 638 28.74 2.99 16.01
CA GLY A 638 29.38 3.88 15.04
C GLY A 638 28.39 4.47 14.00
N PRO A 639 28.84 5.50 13.25
CA PRO A 639 28.08 6.04 12.12
C PRO A 639 28.02 4.99 11.00
N GLY A 640 26.88 4.30 10.94
CA GLY A 640 26.61 3.29 9.93
C GLY A 640 26.37 3.88 8.53
N ILE A 641 26.83 3.18 7.50
CA ILE A 641 26.37 3.33 6.12
C ILE A 641 25.75 2.02 5.66
N SER A 642 24.78 2.08 4.75
CA SER A 642 24.22 0.89 4.10
C SER A 642 23.75 1.24 2.69
N SER A 643 23.98 0.32 1.77
CA SER A 643 23.53 0.41 0.37
C SER A 643 22.16 -0.26 0.14
N ALA A 644 21.55 -0.83 1.18
CA ALA A 644 20.26 -1.51 1.12
C ALA A 644 19.08 -0.52 1.08
N HIS A 645 19.16 0.51 0.23
CA HIS A 645 18.12 1.51 0.06
C HIS A 645 16.79 0.88 -0.37
N GLY A 646 15.66 1.47 0.02
CA GLY A 646 14.35 0.93 -0.35
C GLY A 646 13.92 -0.31 0.45
N SER A 647 14.64 -0.67 1.52
CA SER A 647 14.36 -1.87 2.31
C SER A 647 13.05 -1.78 3.10
N LEU A 648 12.43 -2.93 3.32
CA LEU A 648 11.22 -3.10 4.11
C LEU A 648 11.53 -3.90 5.38
N VAL A 649 11.41 -3.26 6.54
CA VAL A 649 11.49 -3.90 7.87
C VAL A 649 10.11 -3.82 8.51
N PHE A 650 9.34 -4.90 8.41
CA PHE A 650 7.89 -4.85 8.61
C PHE A 650 7.35 -5.97 9.49
N ARG A 651 6.48 -5.66 10.46
CA ARG A 651 5.80 -6.67 11.31
C ARG A 651 6.73 -7.61 12.09
N ASN A 652 7.98 -7.23 12.34
CA ASN A 652 8.88 -8.07 13.13
C ASN A 652 8.62 -7.89 14.62
N ARG A 653 8.75 -8.97 15.40
CA ARG A 653 8.69 -8.96 16.86
C ARG A 653 10.08 -9.20 17.42
N ILE A 654 10.60 -8.25 18.19
CA ILE A 654 11.95 -8.27 18.74
C ILE A 654 11.85 -8.21 20.27
N LEU A 655 12.32 -9.27 20.93
CA LEU A 655 12.31 -9.40 22.39
C LEU A 655 13.74 -9.44 22.92
N ARG A 656 14.11 -8.43 23.70
CA ARG A 656 15.46 -8.30 24.25
C ARG A 656 15.44 -8.45 25.76
N GLY A 657 16.42 -9.18 26.28
CA GLY A 657 16.64 -9.40 27.70
C GLY A 657 17.37 -8.23 28.35
N LEU A 658 18.24 -8.56 29.31
CA LEU A 658 19.16 -7.60 29.92
C LEU A 658 20.38 -7.40 29.02
N ALA A 659 20.94 -6.19 29.02
CA ALA A 659 22.21 -5.95 28.36
C ALA A 659 23.34 -6.68 29.06
N ALA A 660 24.17 -7.40 28.30
CA ALA A 660 25.47 -7.86 28.78
C ALA A 660 26.28 -6.64 29.23
N THR A 661 26.62 -6.59 30.52
CA THR A 661 27.15 -5.41 31.20
C THR A 661 28.53 -4.98 30.68
N THR A 662 28.68 -3.72 30.24
CA THR A 662 29.92 -2.93 30.41
C THR A 662 29.60 -1.43 30.53
N ASP A 663 30.25 -0.76 31.49
CA ASP A 663 30.06 0.67 31.87
C ASP A 663 30.48 1.70 30.80
N ASP A 664 30.78 1.27 29.56
CA ASP A 664 31.33 2.12 28.48
C ASP A 664 30.78 1.75 27.08
N ALA A 665 29.74 0.92 27.00
CA ALA A 665 29.20 0.44 25.72
C ALA A 665 28.29 1.47 25.03
N ALA A 666 28.45 1.62 23.71
CA ALA A 666 27.54 2.41 22.90
C ALA A 666 26.12 1.81 22.91
N ARG A 667 25.09 2.66 22.79
CA ARG A 667 23.68 2.24 22.84
C ARG A 667 23.33 1.33 21.65
N LEU A 668 22.71 0.19 21.94
CA LEU A 668 22.32 -0.80 20.94
C LEU A 668 20.80 -0.80 20.68
N PHE A 669 20.40 -0.77 19.42
CA PHE A 669 18.99 -0.64 19.02
C PHE A 669 18.39 -1.98 18.60
N GLY A 670 17.10 -2.17 18.86
CA GLY A 670 16.37 -3.36 18.39
C GLY A 670 16.32 -3.42 16.87
N ILE A 671 16.11 -2.27 16.23
CA ILE A 671 16.24 -2.10 14.77
C ILE A 671 17.19 -0.94 14.50
N ASP A 672 18.18 -1.15 13.65
CA ASP A 672 19.14 -0.15 13.23
C ASP A 672 19.25 -0.08 11.71
N VAL A 673 18.87 1.06 11.11
CA VAL A 673 18.80 1.23 9.65
C VAL A 673 19.56 2.49 9.23
N ALA A 674 20.69 2.28 8.57
CA ALA A 674 21.47 3.34 7.95
C ALA A 674 21.07 3.62 6.49
N ALA A 675 20.34 2.70 5.86
CA ALA A 675 19.86 2.87 4.49
C ALA A 675 18.72 3.92 4.41
N SER A 676 18.74 4.69 3.31
CA SER A 676 17.69 5.65 2.93
C SER A 676 16.52 5.00 2.17
N ASP A 677 15.39 5.70 2.09
CA ASP A 677 14.18 5.29 1.36
C ASP A 677 13.52 4.00 1.92
N CYS A 678 13.79 3.68 3.19
CA CYS A 678 13.31 2.47 3.84
C CYS A 678 11.96 2.67 4.54
N ARG A 679 11.18 1.60 4.61
CA ARG A 679 9.95 1.54 5.43
C ARG A 679 10.16 0.62 6.62
N ILE A 680 10.07 1.19 7.82
CA ILE A 680 10.22 0.51 9.11
C ILE A 680 8.89 0.60 9.83
N ALA A 681 8.02 -0.40 9.66
CA ALA A 681 6.64 -0.26 10.10
C ALA A 681 6.02 -1.51 10.75
N GLU A 682 5.03 -1.28 11.62
CA GLU A 682 4.29 -2.33 12.33
C GLU A 682 5.16 -3.29 13.16
N ASN A 683 6.40 -2.90 13.50
CA ASN A 683 7.29 -3.74 14.31
C ASN A 683 6.94 -3.60 15.80
N GLN A 684 7.21 -4.66 16.57
CA GLN A 684 7.03 -4.70 18.02
C GLN A 684 8.39 -4.95 18.67
N ILE A 685 8.82 -4.05 19.55
CA ILE A 685 10.13 -4.13 20.19
C ILE A 685 9.94 -4.02 21.71
N GLU A 686 10.47 -4.98 22.45
CA GLU A 686 10.46 -4.99 23.92
C GLU A 686 11.90 -5.10 24.44
N PHE A 687 12.26 -4.27 25.43
CA PHE A 687 13.58 -4.27 26.07
C PHE A 687 13.51 -3.75 27.50
N ALA A 688 14.53 -4.02 28.33
CA ALA A 688 14.52 -3.64 29.76
C ALA A 688 15.83 -3.02 30.29
N SER A 689 16.74 -2.57 29.41
CA SER A 689 18.05 -2.00 29.79
C SER A 689 18.21 -0.55 29.36
N ALA A 690 18.95 0.26 30.14
CA ALA A 690 19.31 1.64 29.80
C ALA A 690 20.25 1.74 28.59
N LEU A 691 21.05 0.70 28.33
CA LEU A 691 21.96 0.61 27.19
C LEU A 691 21.25 0.29 25.87
N TYR A 692 19.94 0.05 25.92
CA TYR A 692 19.15 -0.38 24.77
C TYR A 692 18.32 0.77 24.19
N GLY A 693 17.97 0.66 22.91
CA GLY A 693 17.00 1.50 22.25
C GLY A 693 16.05 0.70 21.37
N GLY A 694 14.96 1.33 20.94
CA GLY A 694 13.99 0.72 20.04
C GLY A 694 14.47 0.72 18.59
N ILE A 695 14.39 1.87 17.93
CA ILE A 695 14.73 2.04 16.51
C ILE A 695 15.76 3.16 16.34
N ARG A 696 16.84 2.91 15.59
CA ARG A 696 17.74 3.94 15.06
C ARG A 696 17.62 4.01 13.54
N SER A 697 17.46 5.22 13.01
CA SER A 697 17.40 5.49 11.57
C SER A 697 18.32 6.65 11.20
N THR A 698 19.42 6.36 10.51
CA THR A 698 20.38 7.37 10.03
C THR A 698 20.31 7.61 8.52
N GLY A 699 19.44 6.90 7.80
CA GLY A 699 19.10 7.18 6.40
C GLY A 699 18.02 8.26 6.22
N SER A 700 18.04 8.93 5.06
CA SER A 700 17.05 9.94 4.66
C SER A 700 15.82 9.33 4.01
N ARG A 701 14.70 10.08 3.97
CA ARG A 701 13.42 9.66 3.35
C ARG A 701 12.86 8.35 3.90
N ASN A 702 13.24 8.00 5.12
CA ASN A 702 12.71 6.80 5.79
C ASN A 702 11.31 7.07 6.33
N VAL A 703 10.50 6.02 6.42
CA VAL A 703 9.18 6.06 7.06
C VAL A 703 9.15 5.08 8.23
N LEU A 704 9.10 5.62 9.43
CA LEU A 704 8.96 4.88 10.68
C LEU A 704 7.50 4.99 11.13
N ALA A 705 6.69 3.97 10.86
CA ALA A 705 5.24 4.05 11.03
C ALA A 705 4.63 2.90 11.83
N ASP A 706 3.66 3.19 12.70
CA ASP A 706 2.84 2.16 13.36
C ASP A 706 3.64 1.14 14.20
N ASN A 707 4.85 1.49 14.66
CA ASN A 707 5.66 0.61 15.49
C ASN A 707 5.22 0.71 16.96
N ARG A 708 5.34 -0.40 17.69
CA ARG A 708 5.11 -0.47 19.13
C ARG A 708 6.42 -0.75 19.85
N ILE A 709 6.83 0.17 20.72
CA ILE A 709 8.10 0.09 21.46
C ILE A 709 7.78 0.12 22.95
N VAL A 710 8.17 -0.93 23.67
CA VAL A 710 7.88 -1.10 25.09
C VAL A 710 9.18 -1.20 25.88
N SER A 711 9.40 -0.24 26.77
CA SER A 711 10.51 -0.26 27.72
C SER A 711 10.04 -0.82 29.07
N GLY A 712 10.59 -1.97 29.46
CA GLY A 712 10.49 -2.55 30.80
C GLY A 712 11.55 -2.01 31.77
N PHE A 713 12.33 -1.00 31.38
CA PHE A 713 13.33 -0.38 32.25
C PHE A 713 12.66 0.30 33.47
N GLY A 714 13.16 0.03 34.67
CA GLY A 714 12.47 0.37 35.92
C GLY A 714 13.11 1.45 36.79
N ASP A 715 14.32 1.93 36.45
CA ASP A 715 15.04 2.89 37.31
C ASP A 715 14.85 4.34 36.84
N ALA A 716 13.83 5.00 37.39
CA ALA A 716 13.52 6.41 37.11
C ALA A 716 14.60 7.40 37.59
N GLN A 717 15.53 6.99 38.46
CA GLN A 717 16.59 7.85 38.99
C GLN A 717 17.90 7.72 38.20
N SER A 718 17.99 6.75 37.28
CA SER A 718 19.15 6.58 36.42
C SER A 718 19.41 7.83 35.58
N THR A 719 20.69 8.23 35.50
CA THR A 719 21.13 9.30 34.60
C THR A 719 21.12 8.89 33.14
N GLU A 720 21.13 7.59 32.87
CA GLU A 720 21.01 7.01 31.53
C GLU A 720 19.65 6.33 31.36
N GLN A 721 18.94 6.70 30.30
CA GLN A 721 17.67 6.09 29.91
C GLN A 721 17.78 5.49 28.50
N PRO A 722 16.98 4.44 28.21
CA PRO A 722 16.87 3.96 26.85
C PRO A 722 16.20 4.99 25.96
N VAL A 723 16.39 4.85 24.64
CA VAL A 723 15.76 5.73 23.63
C VAL A 723 14.81 4.90 22.78
N GLY A 724 13.55 5.31 22.69
CA GLY A 724 12.55 4.65 21.87
C GLY A 724 12.91 4.72 20.39
N ILE A 725 12.94 5.93 19.82
CA ILE A 725 13.31 6.17 18.42
C ILE A 725 14.39 7.25 18.33
N LEU A 726 15.45 6.96 17.58
CA LEU A 726 16.50 7.92 17.21
C LEU A 726 16.53 8.10 15.70
N VAL A 727 16.37 9.36 15.23
CA VAL A 727 16.56 9.75 13.83
C VAL A 727 17.77 10.65 13.71
N GLY A 728 18.71 10.28 12.84
CA GLY A 728 20.00 10.95 12.69
C GLY A 728 20.99 10.64 13.80
N ASP A 729 22.17 11.24 13.68
CA ASP A 729 23.27 11.12 14.62
C ASP A 729 24.11 12.41 14.56
N ALA A 730 24.67 12.83 15.69
CA ALA A 730 25.58 13.97 15.76
C ALA A 730 26.90 13.71 15.01
N ALA A 731 27.32 12.44 14.88
CA ALA A 731 28.53 12.04 14.16
C ALA A 731 28.32 11.77 12.66
N ALA A 732 27.05 11.66 12.20
CA ALA A 732 26.71 11.34 10.81
C ALA A 732 26.33 12.60 10.01
N GLY A 733 26.25 12.47 8.68
CA GLY A 733 25.73 13.53 7.81
C GLY A 733 24.24 13.82 8.08
N PRO A 734 23.73 15.00 7.68
CA PRO A 734 22.38 15.40 8.04
C PRO A 734 21.33 14.50 7.39
N VAL A 735 20.38 14.03 8.20
CA VAL A 735 19.23 13.24 7.73
C VAL A 735 18.14 14.18 7.24
N SER A 736 17.46 13.84 6.14
CA SER A 736 16.35 14.66 5.66
C SER A 736 15.12 13.90 5.21
N GLU A 737 13.97 14.57 5.26
CA GLU A 737 12.68 14.09 4.71
C GLU A 737 12.15 12.78 5.32
N THR A 738 12.67 12.38 6.49
CA THR A 738 12.21 11.19 7.23
C THR A 738 10.91 11.51 7.99
N ARG A 739 9.98 10.55 8.00
CA ARG A 739 8.69 10.64 8.70
C ARG A 739 8.62 9.61 9.82
N VAL A 740 8.29 10.05 11.03
CA VAL A 740 8.05 9.22 12.22
C VAL A 740 6.60 9.42 12.63
N GLN A 741 5.74 8.45 12.31
CA GLN A 741 4.29 8.65 12.42
C GLN A 741 3.54 7.49 13.07
N ALA A 742 2.50 7.80 13.84
CA ALA A 742 1.59 6.80 14.42
C ALA A 742 2.27 5.70 15.28
N ASN A 743 3.48 5.95 15.81
CA ASN A 743 4.15 4.99 16.68
C ASN A 743 3.64 5.10 18.11
N ARG A 744 3.68 3.97 18.85
CA ARG A 744 3.30 3.91 20.26
C ARG A 744 4.51 3.51 21.12
N LEU A 745 4.90 4.40 22.03
CA LEU A 745 6.07 4.25 22.90
C LEU A 745 5.59 4.21 24.36
N ASP A 746 5.67 3.03 24.97
CA ASP A 746 5.22 2.78 26.35
C ASP A 746 6.42 2.52 27.28
N GLY A 747 6.43 3.13 28.47
CA GLY A 747 7.40 2.83 29.54
C GLY A 747 8.54 3.85 29.68
N LEU A 748 9.46 3.59 30.61
CA LEU A 748 10.52 4.55 30.97
C LEU A 748 11.64 4.57 29.90
N GLN A 749 11.62 5.59 29.05
CA GLN A 749 12.58 5.82 27.97
C GLN A 749 12.49 7.30 27.52
N ASP A 750 13.50 7.82 26.83
CA ASP A 750 13.29 8.96 25.95
C ASP A 750 12.41 8.51 24.78
N GLY A 751 11.43 9.32 24.39
CA GLY A 751 10.50 8.95 23.32
C GLY A 751 11.17 8.98 21.95
N ILE A 752 11.07 10.11 21.26
CA ILE A 752 11.61 10.30 19.91
C ILE A 752 12.69 11.37 19.95
N VAL A 753 13.89 11.04 19.49
CA VAL A 753 15.03 11.95 19.42
C VAL A 753 15.43 12.14 17.96
N VAL A 754 15.51 13.38 17.52
CA VAL A 754 15.91 13.77 16.17
C VAL A 754 17.14 14.66 16.29
N ARG A 755 18.24 14.28 15.63
CA ARG A 755 19.51 15.02 15.67
C ARG A 755 20.05 15.31 14.30
N ASN A 756 20.64 16.50 14.11
CA ASN A 756 21.36 16.89 12.91
C ASN A 756 20.55 16.56 11.64
N ALA A 757 19.37 17.16 11.52
CA ALA A 757 18.39 16.78 10.50
C ALA A 757 17.63 17.97 9.91
N ALA A 758 16.96 17.75 8.78
CA ALA A 758 16.14 18.76 8.14
C ALA A 758 14.85 18.16 7.55
N ARG A 759 13.75 18.91 7.57
CA ARG A 759 12.47 18.49 6.96
C ARG A 759 11.94 17.16 7.52
N ILE A 760 12.11 16.95 8.82
CA ILE A 760 11.60 15.79 9.56
C ILE A 760 10.16 16.02 9.99
N VAL A 761 9.35 14.97 9.90
CA VAL A 761 7.95 15.00 10.35
C VAL A 761 7.77 13.99 11.47
N VAL A 762 7.46 14.44 12.68
CA VAL A 762 7.08 13.58 13.81
C VAL A 762 5.60 13.80 14.10
N ALA A 763 4.73 12.88 13.66
CA ALA A 763 3.29 13.13 13.65
C ALA A 763 2.41 11.99 14.17
N GLY A 764 1.41 12.31 14.99
CA GLY A 764 0.40 11.35 15.44
C GLY A 764 0.94 10.22 16.33
N ASN A 765 2.10 10.39 16.96
CA ASN A 765 2.67 9.38 17.87
C ASN A 765 2.03 9.46 19.27
N ASP A 766 2.00 8.33 19.98
CA ASP A 766 1.54 8.22 21.36
C ASP A 766 2.70 7.81 22.27
N ILE A 767 3.07 8.68 23.21
CA ILE A 767 4.27 8.54 24.05
C ILE A 767 3.88 8.73 25.51
N GLY A 768 4.17 7.75 26.36
CA GLY A 768 3.94 7.91 27.80
C GLY A 768 4.50 6.80 28.68
N ALA A 769 4.59 7.10 29.98
CA ALA A 769 5.04 6.17 31.01
C ALA A 769 4.09 6.21 32.21
N PRO A 770 2.99 5.44 32.22
CA PRO A 770 1.99 5.51 33.29
C PRO A 770 2.53 5.23 34.71
N SER A 771 3.65 4.51 34.82
CA SER A 771 4.29 4.13 36.09
C SER A 771 5.60 4.89 36.37
N GLY A 772 5.90 5.96 35.64
CA GLY A 772 7.16 6.70 35.73
C GLY A 772 7.13 8.07 35.04
N GLU A 773 8.29 8.67 34.80
CA GLU A 773 8.41 9.93 34.06
C GLU A 773 9.33 9.74 32.85
N VAL A 774 8.79 9.89 31.64
CA VAL A 774 9.57 10.00 30.39
C VAL A 774 10.45 11.24 30.49
N ARG A 775 11.77 11.16 30.29
CA ARG A 775 12.61 12.35 30.40
C ARG A 775 12.30 13.36 29.29
N THR A 776 12.33 12.94 28.02
CA THR A 776 11.90 13.78 26.91
C THR A 776 10.94 13.00 26.00
N GLY A 777 9.77 13.56 25.74
CA GLY A 777 8.80 12.97 24.81
C GLY A 777 9.32 13.02 23.37
N ILE A 778 9.55 14.22 22.86
CA ILE A 778 10.14 14.46 21.54
C ILE A 778 11.26 15.50 21.68
N LEU A 779 12.47 15.16 21.24
CA LEU A 779 13.63 16.06 21.18
C LEU A 779 14.05 16.29 19.73
N PHE A 780 14.19 17.56 19.36
CA PHE A 780 14.86 18.01 18.14
C PHE A 780 16.10 18.79 18.55
N ASP A 781 17.25 18.41 18.00
CA ASP A 781 18.56 18.95 18.35
C ASP A 781 19.38 19.18 17.07
N ALA A 782 19.71 20.45 16.78
CA ALA A 782 20.27 20.87 15.50
C ALA A 782 19.37 20.47 14.31
N VAL A 783 18.09 20.87 14.34
CA VAL A 783 17.10 20.50 13.33
C VAL A 783 16.45 21.71 12.67
N SER A 784 16.24 21.66 11.35
CA SER A 784 15.60 22.73 10.58
C SER A 784 14.38 22.27 9.77
N GLU A 785 13.48 23.19 9.46
CA GLU A 785 12.30 23.00 8.59
C GLU A 785 11.42 21.79 8.98
N SER A 786 11.41 21.43 10.28
CA SER A 786 10.81 20.19 10.78
C SER A 786 9.59 20.45 11.63
N ARG A 787 8.77 19.42 11.82
CA ARG A 787 7.48 19.57 12.48
C ARG A 787 7.14 18.43 13.44
N ALA A 788 6.63 18.80 14.61
CA ALA A 788 6.01 17.93 15.59
C ALA A 788 4.49 18.16 15.57
N GLU A 789 3.71 17.26 14.97
CA GLU A 789 2.28 17.50 14.69
C GLU A 789 1.33 16.42 15.23
N GLY A 790 0.30 16.80 16.00
CA GLY A 790 -0.78 15.89 16.37
C GLY A 790 -0.36 14.74 17.31
N ASN A 791 0.75 14.84 18.03
CA ASN A 791 1.22 13.80 18.94
C ASN A 791 0.48 13.85 20.28
N ARG A 792 0.29 12.70 20.91
CA ARG A 792 -0.20 12.55 22.28
C ARG A 792 0.99 12.21 23.18
N ILE A 793 1.28 13.07 24.15
CA ILE A 793 2.43 12.91 25.03
C ILE A 793 1.97 13.06 26.48
N SER A 794 2.25 12.06 27.31
CA SER A 794 1.93 12.13 28.72
C SER A 794 3.08 11.72 29.63
N ASP A 795 3.05 12.23 30.85
CA ASP A 795 3.96 11.85 31.93
C ASP A 795 5.42 12.10 31.54
N ALA A 796 5.68 13.21 30.82
CA ALA A 796 7.00 13.59 30.30
C ALA A 796 7.56 14.83 31.01
N ARG A 797 8.83 14.80 31.42
CA ARG A 797 9.51 15.95 32.03
C ARG A 797 9.62 17.12 31.05
N THR A 798 9.90 16.83 29.79
CA THR A 798 9.75 17.78 28.68
C THR A 798 9.01 17.09 27.55
N ALA A 799 7.82 17.55 27.18
CA ALA A 799 7.01 16.85 26.19
C ALA A 799 7.56 17.04 24.77
N VAL A 800 7.79 18.27 24.33
CA VAL A 800 8.46 18.59 23.06
C VAL A 800 9.58 19.58 23.31
N ASN A 801 10.78 19.31 22.82
CA ASN A 801 11.95 20.17 22.94
C ASN A 801 12.59 20.42 21.58
N PHE A 802 12.79 21.69 21.21
CA PHE A 802 13.62 22.11 20.09
C PHE A 802 14.86 22.82 20.62
N VAL A 803 16.04 22.38 20.16
CA VAL A 803 17.33 22.94 20.53
C VAL A 803 18.12 23.26 19.24
N ASP A 804 18.65 24.47 19.16
CA ASP A 804 19.56 24.93 18.08
C ASP A 804 18.98 24.71 16.67
N GLY A 805 17.75 25.19 16.43
CA GLY A 805 16.98 24.94 15.20
C GLY A 805 16.72 26.17 14.32
N SER A 806 16.04 25.95 13.21
CA SER A 806 15.54 27.03 12.35
C SER A 806 14.33 26.61 11.52
N GLY A 807 13.26 27.39 11.55
CA GLY A 807 12.11 27.18 10.67
C GLY A 807 11.21 26.02 11.07
N ASN A 808 11.14 25.71 12.37
CA ASN A 808 10.43 24.55 12.88
C ASN A 808 8.97 24.86 13.27
N ARG A 809 8.17 23.80 13.45
CA ARG A 809 6.75 23.89 13.81
C ARG A 809 6.32 22.88 14.86
N ILE A 810 5.48 23.31 15.80
CA ILE A 810 4.83 22.48 16.82
C ILE A 810 3.32 22.66 16.69
N GLY A 811 2.62 21.69 16.10
CA GLY A 811 1.22 21.84 15.71
C GLY A 811 0.27 20.81 16.33
N GLY A 812 -0.85 21.21 16.94
CA GLY A 812 -1.95 20.28 17.25
C GLY A 812 -1.65 19.15 18.25
N ASN A 813 -0.58 19.24 19.04
CA ASN A 813 -0.20 18.19 19.99
C ASN A 813 -1.07 18.24 21.25
N GLU A 814 -1.29 17.07 21.87
CA GLU A 814 -1.99 16.91 23.16
C GLU A 814 -0.97 16.48 24.22
N VAL A 815 -0.69 17.37 25.17
CA VAL A 815 0.26 17.14 26.27
C VAL A 815 -0.48 17.13 27.59
N SER A 816 -0.30 16.07 28.39
CA SER A 816 -0.96 15.94 29.69
C SER A 816 -0.07 15.31 30.75
N ARG A 817 -0.02 15.88 31.95
CA ARG A 817 0.79 15.40 33.09
C ARG A 817 2.30 15.39 32.76
N GLY A 818 3.14 15.92 33.65
CA GLY A 818 4.59 15.97 33.42
C GLY A 818 5.24 17.28 33.88
N GLY A 819 6.37 17.65 33.29
CA GLY A 819 7.13 18.85 33.61
C GLY A 819 6.81 20.03 32.69
N VAL A 820 7.73 20.36 31.78
CA VAL A 820 7.57 21.37 30.73
C VAL A 820 6.76 20.77 29.57
N GLY A 821 5.83 21.55 29.02
CA GLY A 821 5.08 21.14 27.83
C GLY A 821 5.95 21.25 26.58
N LEU A 822 6.04 22.45 26.04
CA LEU A 822 6.81 22.80 24.84
C LEU A 822 7.99 23.67 25.26
N LEU A 823 9.20 23.21 24.94
CA LEU A 823 10.44 23.94 25.15
C LEU A 823 11.07 24.24 23.79
N VAL A 824 11.43 25.49 23.58
CA VAL A 824 12.21 25.95 22.43
C VAL A 824 13.39 26.70 22.99
N ASP A 825 14.60 26.24 22.70
CA ASP A 825 15.86 26.83 23.13
C ASP A 825 16.72 27.06 21.88
N SER A 826 16.92 28.32 21.49
CA SER A 826 17.67 28.67 20.29
C SER A 826 17.02 28.19 18.99
N ASP A 827 15.91 28.80 18.58
CA ASP A 827 15.36 28.61 17.22
C ASP A 827 15.16 29.96 16.53
N ASP A 828 15.70 30.12 15.32
CA ASP A 828 15.58 31.36 14.58
C ASP A 828 14.13 31.68 14.19
N TRP A 829 13.32 30.67 13.88
CA TRP A 829 11.93 30.83 13.46
C TRP A 829 11.08 29.65 13.90
N ILE A 830 10.16 29.89 14.83
CA ILE A 830 9.32 28.85 15.41
C ILE A 830 7.83 29.20 15.33
N GLU A 831 7.02 28.23 14.92
CA GLU A 831 5.57 28.32 14.95
C GLU A 831 4.96 27.25 15.86
N ILE A 832 4.15 27.67 16.81
CA ILE A 832 3.47 26.84 17.79
C ILE A 832 1.97 27.06 17.60
N ASP A 833 1.26 26.11 16.98
CA ASP A 833 -0.14 26.30 16.58
C ASP A 833 -1.07 25.19 17.09
N GLY A 834 -2.20 25.54 17.69
CA GLY A 834 -3.29 24.60 17.99
C GLY A 834 -2.99 23.53 19.05
N ASN A 835 -1.96 23.67 19.88
CA ASN A 835 -1.59 22.67 20.89
C ASN A 835 -2.51 22.74 22.12
N ARG A 836 -2.74 21.59 22.76
CA ARG A 836 -3.51 21.46 24.01
C ARG A 836 -2.62 20.94 25.12
N LEU A 837 -2.37 21.77 26.13
CA LEU A 837 -1.50 21.48 27.25
C LEU A 837 -2.32 21.47 28.54
N ARG A 838 -2.23 20.37 29.30
CA ARG A 838 -3.00 20.18 30.52
C ARG A 838 -2.15 19.63 31.65
N GLU A 839 -2.35 20.15 32.86
CA GLU A 839 -1.80 19.56 34.09
C GLU A 839 -0.27 19.38 34.04
N THR A 840 0.43 20.31 33.37
CA THR A 840 1.90 20.29 33.36
C THR A 840 2.41 20.89 34.68
N GLY A 841 3.37 20.25 35.33
CA GLY A 841 3.94 20.70 36.60
C GLY A 841 4.80 21.95 36.46
N GLN A 842 5.45 22.15 35.31
CA GLN A 842 6.21 23.36 34.99
C GLN A 842 5.51 24.19 33.91
N VAL A 843 6.21 25.23 33.43
CA VAL A 843 5.69 26.14 32.39
C VAL A 843 5.30 25.33 31.15
N PRO A 844 4.07 25.47 30.63
CA PRO A 844 3.62 24.65 29.51
C PRO A 844 4.22 25.11 28.18
N ILE A 845 4.51 26.39 27.97
CA ILE A 845 5.19 26.89 26.77
C ILE A 845 6.36 27.78 27.19
N GLN A 846 7.58 27.35 26.91
CA GLN A 846 8.80 28.08 27.19
C GLN A 846 9.60 28.28 25.89
N ILE A 847 9.96 29.54 25.61
CA ILE A 847 10.72 29.94 24.42
C ILE A 847 11.90 30.81 24.86
N GLY A 848 13.10 30.30 24.71
CA GLY A 848 14.36 31.00 24.97
C GLY A 848 15.11 31.24 23.67
N PHE A 849 15.73 32.40 23.55
CA PHE A 849 16.70 32.73 22.49
C PHE A 849 16.14 32.51 21.05
N TRP A 850 15.57 33.54 20.44
CA TRP A 850 15.21 33.51 19.01
C TRP A 850 15.59 34.80 18.31
N GLN A 851 15.81 34.75 16.99
CA GLN A 851 16.21 35.91 16.20
C GLN A 851 15.13 36.41 15.22
N GLY A 852 14.34 35.51 14.66
CA GLY A 852 13.25 35.81 13.71
C GLY A 852 11.90 35.98 14.41
N THR A 853 10.90 35.17 14.05
CA THR A 853 9.57 35.23 14.70
C THR A 853 9.30 33.98 15.50
N ALA A 854 8.81 34.18 16.73
CA ALA A 854 8.18 33.16 17.53
C ALA A 854 6.66 33.39 17.50
N ARG A 855 5.93 32.50 16.83
CA ARG A 855 4.50 32.62 16.59
C ARG A 855 3.72 31.57 17.39
N LEU A 856 2.81 32.00 18.25
CA LEU A 856 1.94 31.14 19.06
C LEU A 856 0.48 31.41 18.67
N HIS A 857 -0.17 30.45 18.01
CA HIS A 857 -1.53 30.59 17.50
C HIS A 857 -2.43 29.48 18.05
N HIS A 858 -3.68 29.79 18.42
CA HIS A 858 -4.69 28.78 18.82
C HIS A 858 -4.30 27.78 19.94
N ASN A 859 -3.29 28.09 20.75
CA ASN A 859 -2.84 27.18 21.81
C ASN A 859 -3.73 27.31 23.04
N ARG A 860 -3.99 26.18 23.70
CA ARG A 860 -4.76 26.12 24.93
C ARG A 860 -3.94 25.51 26.06
N CYS A 861 -3.80 26.24 27.16
CA CYS A 861 -3.15 25.78 28.39
C CYS A 861 -4.15 25.77 29.55
N GLU A 862 -4.22 24.68 30.30
CA GLU A 862 -5.18 24.50 31.39
C GLU A 862 -4.53 23.77 32.59
N TYR A 863 -4.63 24.36 33.79
CA TYR A 863 -4.05 23.80 35.03
C TYR A 863 -2.53 23.52 34.96
N CYS A 864 -1.81 24.35 34.21
CA CYS A 864 -0.36 24.21 34.00
C CYS A 864 0.46 25.05 34.98
N GLY A 865 1.72 24.65 35.20
CA GLY A 865 2.69 25.36 36.03
C GLY A 865 2.45 25.25 37.54
N HIS A 866 1.68 24.24 37.98
CA HIS A 866 1.27 24.08 39.38
C HIS A 866 2.38 23.55 40.31
N GLY A 867 3.40 22.89 39.76
CA GLY A 867 4.58 22.40 40.50
C GLY A 867 5.62 23.48 40.83
N LEU A 868 5.41 24.73 40.41
CA LEU A 868 6.29 25.87 40.66
C LEU A 868 5.63 26.88 41.62
N PRO A 869 5.67 26.65 42.95
CA PRO A 869 4.87 27.42 43.92
C PRO A 869 5.32 28.87 44.11
N GLN A 870 6.54 29.24 43.68
CA GLN A 870 7.09 30.58 43.86
C GLN A 870 6.78 31.49 42.66
N LEU A 871 7.07 31.03 41.45
CA LEU A 871 6.89 31.79 40.21
C LEU A 871 6.57 30.84 39.07
N THR A 872 5.53 31.15 38.30
CA THR A 872 5.11 30.33 37.16
C THR A 872 4.46 31.16 36.07
N ALA A 873 4.45 30.63 34.85
CA ALA A 873 3.83 31.26 33.70
C ALA A 873 3.11 30.24 32.80
N ALA A 874 2.15 30.70 31.99
CA ALA A 874 1.56 29.86 30.93
C ALA A 874 2.41 29.95 29.65
N VAL A 875 2.87 31.14 29.31
CA VAL A 875 3.89 31.35 28.27
C VAL A 875 5.06 32.09 28.91
N PHE A 876 6.26 31.50 28.85
CA PHE A 876 7.49 32.16 29.25
C PHE A 876 8.40 32.34 28.04
N ALA A 877 8.54 33.59 27.58
CA ALA A 877 9.40 33.95 26.47
C ALA A 877 10.53 34.86 26.95
N TYR A 878 11.79 34.52 26.69
CA TYR A 878 12.92 35.33 27.12
C TYR A 878 14.03 35.44 26.07
N VAL A 879 14.63 36.64 25.98
CA VAL A 879 15.72 36.97 25.05
C VAL A 879 15.30 36.74 23.60
N GLY A 880 14.35 37.54 23.15
CA GLY A 880 13.86 37.54 21.77
C GLY A 880 14.44 38.70 20.97
N LEU A 881 15.37 38.43 20.05
CA LEU A 881 15.95 39.43 19.16
C LEU A 881 15.11 39.69 17.90
N GLY A 882 13.92 39.09 17.82
CA GLY A 882 12.93 39.38 16.80
C GLY A 882 11.52 39.57 17.36
N GLU A 883 10.51 39.05 16.67
CA GLU A 883 9.09 39.29 16.99
C GLU A 883 8.47 38.13 17.79
N LEU A 884 7.71 38.45 18.84
CA LEU A 884 6.82 37.52 19.54
C LEU A 884 5.37 37.79 19.12
N GLN A 885 4.72 36.83 18.49
CA GLN A 885 3.31 36.89 18.11
C GLN A 885 2.52 35.88 18.92
N ILE A 886 1.51 36.33 19.68
CA ILE A 886 0.59 35.46 20.42
C ILE A 886 -0.82 35.81 19.99
N GLU A 887 -1.49 34.89 19.31
CA GLU A 887 -2.80 35.14 18.70
C GLU A 887 -3.78 34.02 19.01
N HIS A 888 -5.03 34.37 19.29
CA HIS A 888 -6.13 33.40 19.48
C HIS A 888 -5.86 32.30 20.53
N CYS A 889 -4.98 32.55 21.52
CA CYS A 889 -4.63 31.58 22.55
C CYS A 889 -5.56 31.66 23.77
N GLU A 890 -5.80 30.50 24.40
CA GLU A 890 -6.60 30.33 25.63
C GLU A 890 -5.71 29.88 26.79
N LEU A 891 -5.36 30.78 27.70
CA LEU A 891 -4.46 30.53 28.83
C LEU A 891 -5.24 30.60 30.14
N HIS A 892 -5.57 29.45 30.72
CA HIS A 892 -6.47 29.32 31.86
C HIS A 892 -5.84 28.55 33.03
N HIS A 893 -6.23 28.94 34.25
CA HIS A 893 -5.86 28.23 35.49
C HIS A 893 -4.34 28.05 35.69
N THR A 894 -3.52 28.95 35.14
CA THR A 894 -2.07 28.92 35.32
C THR A 894 -1.70 28.98 36.80
N GLY A 895 -0.78 28.10 37.22
CA GLY A 895 -0.29 28.01 38.59
C GLY A 895 -1.30 27.48 39.60
N VAL A 896 -2.43 26.91 39.14
CA VAL A 896 -3.45 26.29 40.00
C VAL A 896 -3.33 24.77 39.91
N SER A 897 -3.15 24.13 41.06
CA SER A 897 -3.11 22.67 41.16
C SER A 897 -4.51 22.06 40.93
N PRO A 898 -4.66 21.09 40.01
CA PRO A 898 -5.93 20.39 39.80
C PRO A 898 -6.31 19.46 40.96
N GLU A 899 -5.34 19.05 41.79
CA GLU A 899 -5.56 18.08 42.88
C GLU A 899 -6.15 18.71 44.15
N ASP A 900 -5.60 19.85 44.58
CA ASP A 900 -5.92 20.48 45.86
C ASP A 900 -6.34 21.96 45.74
N GLY A 901 -6.30 22.52 44.53
CA GLY A 901 -6.64 23.93 44.27
C GLY A 901 -5.62 24.92 44.82
N SER A 902 -4.43 24.47 45.22
CA SER A 902 -3.34 25.37 45.64
C SER A 902 -2.89 26.27 44.49
N VAL A 903 -2.41 27.47 44.83
CA VAL A 903 -2.09 28.55 43.88
C VAL A 903 -0.69 29.09 44.13
N ALA A 904 0.12 29.24 43.08
CA ALA A 904 1.47 29.80 43.15
C ALA A 904 1.51 31.28 43.60
N GLN A 905 2.63 31.71 44.20
CA GLN A 905 2.77 33.07 44.74
C GLN A 905 2.88 34.16 43.67
N ALA A 906 3.58 33.91 42.57
CA ALA A 906 3.68 34.81 41.42
C ALA A 906 3.25 34.07 40.15
N ILE A 907 2.25 34.61 39.46
CA ILE A 907 1.62 33.94 38.30
C ILE A 907 1.56 34.92 37.14
N PHE A 908 2.00 34.46 35.98
CA PHE A 908 1.93 35.21 34.74
C PHE A 908 1.15 34.41 33.69
N GLY A 909 0.13 34.99 33.06
CA GLY A 909 -0.42 34.37 31.85
C GLY A 909 0.64 34.32 30.75
N VAL A 910 1.18 35.48 30.41
CA VAL A 910 2.34 35.66 29.54
C VAL A 910 3.42 36.42 30.30
N LEU A 911 4.62 35.84 30.35
CA LEU A 911 5.84 36.47 30.86
C LEU A 911 6.84 36.61 29.70
N GLY A 912 7.02 37.83 29.19
CA GLY A 912 7.98 38.16 28.15
C GLY A 912 9.11 39.01 28.69
N LEU A 913 10.36 38.55 28.59
CA LEU A 913 11.54 39.27 29.09
C LEU A 913 12.53 39.55 27.97
N LEU A 914 12.93 40.81 27.81
CA LEU A 914 13.95 41.21 26.83
C LEU A 914 13.53 40.88 25.40
N ILE A 915 12.34 41.34 25.02
CA ILE A 915 11.74 41.09 23.70
C ILE A 915 11.91 42.32 22.81
N LEU A 916 12.32 42.12 21.56
CA LEU A 916 12.53 43.21 20.63
C LEU A 916 11.17 43.76 20.15
N GLN A 917 10.31 42.95 19.53
CA GLN A 917 8.96 43.34 19.13
C GLN A 917 7.91 42.34 19.64
N ALA A 918 6.72 42.81 20.03
CA ALA A 918 5.64 41.93 20.48
C ALA A 918 4.27 42.31 19.91
N SER A 919 3.46 41.31 19.55
CA SER A 919 2.06 41.43 19.17
C SER A 919 1.23 40.38 19.90
N LEU A 920 0.26 40.82 20.70
CA LEU A 920 -0.71 39.98 21.39
C LEU A 920 -2.11 40.35 20.87
N GLN A 921 -2.78 39.44 20.17
CA GLN A 921 -4.08 39.71 19.55
C GLN A 921 -5.13 38.63 19.83
N SER A 922 -6.37 39.04 20.12
CA SER A 922 -7.53 38.11 20.22
C SER A 922 -7.35 36.96 21.23
N ASN A 923 -6.56 37.15 22.29
CA ASN A 923 -6.30 36.11 23.28
C ASN A 923 -7.26 36.16 24.46
N ASN A 924 -7.48 35.02 25.11
CA ASN A 924 -8.18 34.90 26.38
C ASN A 924 -7.21 34.43 27.46
N ILE A 925 -6.77 35.36 28.31
CA ILE A 925 -5.70 35.12 29.30
C ILE A 925 -6.26 35.36 30.70
N ALA A 926 -6.42 34.27 31.45
CA ALA A 926 -6.99 34.26 32.78
C ALA A 926 -6.01 33.60 33.78
N ALA A 927 -5.21 34.44 34.44
CA ALA A 927 -4.30 33.99 35.49
C ALA A 927 -5.10 33.62 36.76
N ALA A 928 -4.95 32.38 37.23
CA ALA A 928 -5.46 31.88 38.52
C ALA A 928 -6.99 31.95 38.76
N VAL A 929 -7.84 31.97 37.73
CA VAL A 929 -9.31 32.13 37.91
C VAL A 929 -10.01 30.76 38.10
N GLY A 930 -10.36 30.37 39.33
CA GLY A 930 -11.13 29.14 39.66
C GLY A 930 -11.79 29.24 41.06
N ASP A 931 -12.15 28.12 41.72
CA ASP A 931 -12.60 28.05 43.14
C ASP A 931 -11.49 28.41 44.16
N ALA A 932 -10.52 29.23 43.72
CA ALA A 932 -9.35 29.61 44.47
C ALA A 932 -9.77 30.40 45.73
N GLY A 933 -9.45 29.84 46.90
CA GLY A 933 -9.77 30.43 48.20
C GLY A 933 -9.09 31.79 48.43
N ALA A 934 -9.41 32.44 49.55
CA ALA A 934 -8.98 33.80 49.90
C ALA A 934 -7.45 34.06 49.88
N ASN A 935 -6.62 33.02 49.83
CA ASN A 935 -5.16 33.09 49.72
C ASN A 935 -4.68 33.48 48.30
N ALA A 936 -5.42 33.12 47.24
CA ALA A 936 -5.08 33.47 45.86
C ALA A 936 -5.16 34.99 45.58
N LEU A 937 -5.74 35.76 46.51
CA LEU A 937 -5.79 37.22 46.43
C LEU A 937 -4.55 37.91 47.02
N GLN A 938 -3.59 37.17 47.60
CA GLN A 938 -2.37 37.73 48.21
C GLN A 938 -1.13 37.62 47.31
N GLY A 939 -1.21 36.90 46.19
CA GLY A 939 -0.08 36.68 45.27
C GLY A 939 0.11 37.79 44.23
N GLN A 940 1.27 37.77 43.57
CA GLN A 940 1.61 38.66 42.46
C GLN A 940 1.10 38.09 41.14
N HIS A 941 -0.18 38.26 40.81
CA HIS A 941 -0.77 37.66 39.62
C HIS A 941 -0.97 38.70 38.52
N ARG A 942 -0.52 38.37 37.30
CA ARG A 942 -0.66 39.19 36.10
C ARG A 942 -1.14 38.33 34.95
N ALA A 943 -2.05 38.84 34.14
CA ALA A 943 -2.34 38.21 32.85
C ALA A 943 -1.16 38.37 31.90
N VAL A 944 -0.52 39.54 31.88
CA VAL A 944 0.63 39.83 31.00
C VAL A 944 1.69 40.66 31.73
N TYR A 945 2.95 40.25 31.61
CA TYR A 945 4.13 41.05 31.92
C TYR A 945 5.08 41.02 30.73
N LEU A 946 5.41 42.18 30.14
CA LEU A 946 6.36 42.27 29.04
C LEU A 946 7.45 43.31 29.33
N LEU A 947 8.71 42.97 29.03
CA LEU A 947 9.85 43.87 29.08
C LEU A 947 10.55 43.92 27.71
N GLY A 948 10.64 45.11 27.12
CA GLY A 948 11.32 45.32 25.85
C GLY A 948 12.85 45.26 25.98
N PHE A 949 13.53 44.79 24.93
CA PHE A 949 14.99 44.64 24.93
C PHE A 949 15.73 45.97 24.81
N MET A 950 15.29 46.86 23.92
CA MET A 950 16.05 48.06 23.55
C MET A 950 15.17 49.24 23.12
N ASP A 951 15.44 50.37 23.76
CA ASP A 951 15.07 51.73 23.36
C ASP A 951 16.32 52.62 23.51
N LEU A 952 16.97 52.92 22.39
CA LEU A 952 18.24 53.63 22.31
C LEU A 952 18.07 55.01 21.65
N GLN A 953 18.39 56.06 22.38
CA GLN A 953 18.42 57.43 21.88
C GLN A 953 19.80 57.74 21.30
N ILE A 954 19.92 57.86 19.97
CA ILE A 954 21.19 58.12 19.27
C ILE A 954 21.44 59.63 19.16
N SER A 955 20.38 60.41 19.01
CA SER A 955 20.39 61.89 19.00
C SER A 955 18.96 62.40 19.25
N ASP A 956 18.76 63.71 19.39
CA ASP A 956 17.43 64.34 19.52
C ASP A 956 16.47 64.06 18.34
N LEU A 957 16.96 63.47 17.24
CA LEU A 957 16.21 63.21 16.00
C LEU A 957 16.11 61.71 15.64
N VAL A 958 16.84 60.82 16.32
CA VAL A 958 16.90 59.39 15.96
C VAL A 958 16.82 58.52 17.21
N ASP A 959 15.67 57.87 17.37
CA ASP A 959 15.42 56.83 18.35
C ASP A 959 15.39 55.47 17.66
N LEU A 960 16.15 54.51 18.18
CA LEU A 960 16.13 53.12 17.75
C LEU A 960 15.42 52.30 18.82
N GLY A 961 14.17 51.95 18.56
CA GLY A 961 13.38 51.15 19.47
C GLY A 961 12.16 50.54 18.79
N PHE A 962 11.58 49.54 19.45
CA PHE A 962 10.63 48.62 18.82
C PHE A 962 9.28 48.62 19.53
N PRO A 963 8.19 48.25 18.83
CA PRO A 963 6.84 48.38 19.36
C PRO A 963 6.34 47.12 20.10
N ALA A 964 5.34 47.32 20.95
CA ALA A 964 4.44 46.27 21.42
C ALA A 964 2.97 46.61 21.11
N GLN A 965 2.20 45.63 20.63
CA GLN A 965 0.78 45.77 20.35
C GLN A 965 -0.04 44.77 21.15
N LEU A 966 -1.08 45.24 21.83
CA LEU A 966 -2.04 44.44 22.58
C LEU A 966 -3.44 44.82 22.08
N LEU A 967 -4.03 43.96 21.25
CA LEU A 967 -5.25 44.24 20.48
C LEU A 967 -6.35 43.19 20.74
N ASP A 968 -7.58 43.61 21.02
CA ASP A 968 -8.76 42.72 21.12
C ASP A 968 -8.60 41.53 22.10
N ASN A 969 -7.83 41.69 23.18
CA ASN A 969 -7.61 40.63 24.15
C ASN A 969 -8.58 40.70 25.33
N ARG A 970 -8.83 39.55 25.95
CA ARG A 970 -9.51 39.42 27.24
C ARG A 970 -8.51 39.04 28.33
N PHE A 971 -8.30 39.96 29.27
CA PHE A 971 -7.44 39.77 30.43
C PHE A 971 -8.27 39.62 31.71
N THR A 972 -8.01 38.57 32.47
CA THR A 972 -8.55 38.41 33.83
C THR A 972 -7.41 38.15 34.81
N GLY A 973 -7.40 38.89 35.92
CA GLY A 973 -6.39 38.74 36.97
C GLY A 973 -6.96 38.87 38.38
N LEU A 974 -6.31 38.23 39.35
CA LEU A 974 -6.63 38.25 40.77
C LEU A 974 -5.56 39.00 41.57
N GLY A 975 -5.94 39.64 42.68
CA GLY A 975 -4.97 40.16 43.66
C GLY A 975 -4.72 41.66 43.59
N ASP A 976 -3.58 42.10 44.09
CA ASP A 976 -3.27 43.53 44.33
C ASP A 976 -2.27 44.13 43.30
N PHE A 977 -1.87 43.37 42.28
CA PHE A 977 -0.91 43.80 41.24
C PHE A 977 -1.62 44.14 39.91
N PRO A 978 -0.98 44.88 38.99
CA PRO A 978 -1.55 45.16 37.68
C PRO A 978 -1.86 43.86 36.91
N VAL A 979 -3.03 43.78 36.28
CA VAL A 979 -3.40 42.65 35.43
C VAL A 979 -2.52 42.62 34.17
N VAL A 980 -2.19 43.79 33.62
CA VAL A 980 -1.27 43.94 32.48
C VAL A 980 -0.16 44.92 32.87
N GLU A 981 1.09 44.50 32.72
CA GLU A 981 2.27 45.33 33.00
C GLU A 981 3.24 45.29 31.82
N ILE A 982 3.45 46.44 31.18
CA ILE A 982 4.55 46.65 30.23
C ILE A 982 5.64 47.40 30.98
N ALA A 983 6.69 46.70 31.36
CA ALA A 983 7.75 47.19 32.22
C ALA A 983 8.83 47.97 31.44
N GLY A 984 9.55 48.83 32.16
CA GLY A 984 10.67 49.58 31.61
C GLY A 984 11.70 49.96 32.68
N PHE A 985 12.98 49.80 32.35
CA PHE A 985 14.10 50.08 33.25
C PHE A 985 15.16 50.95 32.54
N PRO A 986 15.54 52.12 33.10
CA PRO A 986 16.65 52.89 32.57
C PRO A 986 17.97 52.20 32.89
N VAL A 987 18.84 52.07 31.89
CA VAL A 987 20.19 51.50 32.07
C VAL A 987 21.23 52.63 32.18
N ASN A 988 21.10 53.64 31.33
CA ASN A 988 21.85 54.90 31.39
C ASN A 988 21.07 56.01 30.67
N ASP A 989 21.67 57.18 30.49
CA ASP A 989 21.01 58.37 29.93
C ASP A 989 20.53 58.20 28.47
N VAL A 990 21.06 57.21 27.73
CA VAL A 990 20.73 56.99 26.30
C VAL A 990 20.09 55.64 26.01
N PHE A 991 20.16 54.67 26.93
CA PHE A 991 19.66 53.31 26.72
C PHE A 991 18.68 52.91 27.83
N ASN A 992 17.48 52.51 27.42
CA ASN A 992 16.43 51.96 28.28
C ASN A 992 16.06 50.55 27.82
N MET A 993 15.87 49.64 28.78
CA MET A 993 15.22 48.35 28.53
C MET A 993 13.71 48.56 28.66
N ARG A 994 13.03 48.83 27.53
CA ARG A 994 11.57 48.98 27.42
C ARG A 994 11.16 48.92 25.93
N PHE A 995 9.87 48.83 25.65
CA PHE A 995 9.36 49.08 24.30
C PHE A 995 9.29 50.59 24.03
N ASN A 996 9.65 51.03 22.83
CA ASN A 996 9.60 52.45 22.47
C ASN A 996 8.15 52.93 22.27
N ARG A 997 7.31 52.10 21.63
CA ARG A 997 5.90 52.41 21.35
C ARG A 997 4.99 51.28 21.83
N VAL A 998 3.88 51.63 22.48
CA VAL A 998 2.90 50.62 22.94
C VAL A 998 1.50 51.00 22.48
N GLN A 999 0.81 50.06 21.84
CA GLN A 999 -0.60 50.18 21.48
C GLN A 999 -1.43 49.20 22.30
N TYR A 1000 -2.43 49.70 23.03
CA TYR A 1000 -3.34 48.91 23.86
C TYR A 1000 -4.78 49.21 23.43
N SER A 1001 -5.34 48.46 22.47
CA SER A 1001 -6.64 48.80 21.88
C SER A 1001 -7.66 47.67 21.91
N ASP A 1002 -8.93 48.03 22.10
CA ASP A 1002 -10.10 47.13 22.04
C ASP A 1002 -10.04 45.94 23.02
N ASN A 1003 -9.26 46.04 24.10
CA ASN A 1003 -9.12 44.98 25.08
C ASN A 1003 -10.21 45.04 26.16
N PHE A 1004 -10.56 43.88 26.72
CA PHE A 1004 -11.33 43.73 27.94
C PHE A 1004 -10.42 43.35 29.11
N CYS A 1005 -10.42 44.13 30.19
CA CYS A 1005 -9.61 43.88 31.39
C CYS A 1005 -10.51 43.78 32.62
N TRP A 1006 -10.51 42.62 33.28
CA TRP A 1006 -11.22 42.39 34.53
C TRP A 1006 -10.26 42.11 35.69
N HIS A 1007 -10.23 43.02 36.64
CA HIS A 1007 -9.35 42.99 37.80
C HIS A 1007 -10.12 42.68 39.09
N LEU A 1008 -9.88 41.52 39.68
CA LEU A 1008 -10.53 41.04 40.90
C LEU A 1008 -9.61 41.26 42.13
N ASN A 1009 -9.60 42.49 42.65
CA ASN A 1009 -8.70 42.94 43.71
C ASN A 1009 -9.30 42.99 45.13
N ARG A 1010 -8.44 43.01 46.17
CA ARG A 1010 -8.85 42.87 47.58
C ARG A 1010 -8.72 44.16 48.40
N GLN A 1011 -7.76 45.07 48.16
CA GLN A 1011 -7.57 46.25 49.03
C GLN A 1011 -7.22 47.59 48.34
N THR A 1012 -7.42 48.67 49.12
CA THR A 1012 -7.19 50.09 48.85
C THR A 1012 -5.71 50.48 48.74
N GLN A 1013 -4.96 49.91 47.81
CA GLN A 1013 -3.68 50.49 47.37
C GLN A 1013 -3.88 51.44 46.19
N THR A 1014 -3.10 52.53 46.17
CA THR A 1014 -2.97 53.41 45.02
C THR A 1014 -2.23 52.67 43.90
N GLY A 1015 -2.89 52.39 42.78
CA GLY A 1015 -2.31 51.70 41.63
C GLY A 1015 -3.27 51.65 40.44
N ALA A 1016 -2.85 50.98 39.36
CA ALA A 1016 -3.65 50.82 38.14
C ALA A 1016 -3.84 49.35 37.74
N SER A 1017 -4.94 49.04 37.04
CA SER A 1017 -5.16 47.69 36.49
C SER A 1017 -4.21 47.39 35.33
N VAL A 1018 -3.81 48.41 34.59
CA VAL A 1018 -2.84 48.33 33.50
C VAL A 1018 -1.73 49.35 33.73
N VAL A 1019 -0.47 48.94 33.62
CA VAL A 1019 0.70 49.82 33.71
C VAL A 1019 1.49 49.72 32.42
N ILE A 1020 1.81 50.86 31.80
CA ILE A 1020 2.58 50.93 30.56
C ILE A 1020 3.76 51.89 30.71
N ALA A 1021 4.98 51.35 30.63
CA ALA A 1021 6.22 52.10 30.58
C ALA A 1021 6.81 52.08 29.15
N SER A 1022 6.67 53.19 28.42
CA SER A 1022 7.24 53.35 27.06
C SER A 1022 7.61 54.82 26.78
N ALA A 1023 8.19 55.11 25.60
CA ALA A 1023 8.39 56.49 25.16
C ALA A 1023 7.07 57.12 24.69
N THR A 1024 6.29 56.35 23.91
CA THR A 1024 4.95 56.73 23.45
C THR A 1024 3.95 55.59 23.63
N ALA A 1025 2.70 55.93 23.93
CA ALA A 1025 1.63 54.94 24.08
C ALA A 1025 0.29 55.42 23.54
N SER A 1026 -0.59 54.48 23.19
CA SER A 1026 -2.00 54.75 22.91
C SER A 1026 -2.88 53.69 23.57
N ALA A 1027 -3.99 54.13 24.16
CA ALA A 1027 -5.04 53.25 24.64
C ALA A 1027 -6.42 53.68 24.12
N MET A 1028 -7.03 52.84 23.29
CA MET A 1028 -8.28 53.16 22.57
C MET A 1028 -9.31 52.03 22.63
N GLY A 1029 -10.60 52.35 22.81
CA GLY A 1029 -11.69 51.37 22.69
C GLY A 1029 -11.73 50.27 23.77
N ASN A 1030 -10.96 50.39 24.86
CA ASN A 1030 -10.86 49.32 25.87
C ASN A 1030 -11.99 49.36 26.90
N HIS A 1031 -12.29 48.20 27.49
CA HIS A 1031 -13.28 48.02 28.55
C HIS A 1031 -12.62 47.52 29.84
N PHE A 1032 -12.75 48.30 30.92
CA PHE A 1032 -12.17 47.98 32.22
C PHE A 1032 -13.26 47.67 33.26
N LYS A 1033 -13.06 46.61 34.05
CA LYS A 1033 -13.91 46.25 35.18
C LYS A 1033 -13.08 45.93 36.42
N TRP A 1034 -13.42 46.50 37.58
CA TRP A 1034 -12.71 46.21 38.84
C TRP A 1034 -13.59 46.47 40.07
N LEU A 1035 -13.16 45.98 41.25
CA LEU A 1035 -14.00 45.99 42.47
C LEU A 1035 -13.62 47.06 43.52
N GLN A 1036 -12.35 47.47 43.61
CA GLN A 1036 -11.86 48.42 44.66
C GLN A 1036 -11.43 49.79 44.11
N ARG A 1037 -10.94 50.71 44.97
CA ARG A 1037 -10.50 52.07 44.57
C ARG A 1037 -9.14 52.10 43.84
N ILE A 1038 -9.12 51.92 42.52
CA ILE A 1038 -7.92 51.99 41.67
C ILE A 1038 -8.17 52.77 40.36
N THR A 1039 -7.11 53.05 39.60
CA THR A 1039 -7.19 53.66 38.26
C THR A 1039 -7.24 52.57 37.17
N PRO A 1040 -7.94 52.76 36.04
CA PRO A 1040 -7.92 51.79 34.94
C PRO A 1040 -6.51 51.56 34.35
N ILE A 1041 -5.80 52.64 34.03
CA ILE A 1041 -4.48 52.61 33.38
C ILE A 1041 -3.54 53.66 33.98
N ASP A 1042 -2.25 53.34 34.06
CA ASP A 1042 -1.16 54.28 34.38
C ASP A 1042 -0.11 54.25 33.25
N PHE A 1043 0.20 55.42 32.70
CA PHE A 1043 1.20 55.63 31.66
C PHE A 1043 2.54 56.15 32.21
N GLY A 1044 2.67 56.38 33.52
CA GLY A 1044 3.87 56.98 34.11
C GLY A 1044 4.26 58.32 33.46
N ALA A 1045 5.51 58.43 33.01
CA ALA A 1045 6.05 59.62 32.32
C ALA A 1045 5.99 59.54 30.78
N THR A 1046 5.14 58.68 30.23
CA THR A 1046 5.00 58.42 28.78
C THR A 1046 4.14 59.48 28.08
N ASN A 1047 4.50 59.83 26.83
CA ASN A 1047 3.61 60.59 25.95
C ASN A 1047 2.47 59.68 25.46
N ALA A 1048 1.27 59.83 26.02
CA ALA A 1048 0.18 58.89 25.81
C ALA A 1048 -1.13 59.50 25.26
N LEU A 1049 -1.78 58.78 24.34
CA LEU A 1049 -3.15 59.04 23.88
C LEU A 1049 -4.12 58.12 24.62
N TYR A 1050 -5.17 58.66 25.24
CA TYR A 1050 -6.22 57.89 25.90
C TYR A 1050 -7.61 58.31 25.38
N MET A 1051 -8.25 57.47 24.57
CA MET A 1051 -9.47 57.85 23.84
C MET A 1051 -10.50 56.73 23.74
N GLY A 1052 -11.77 57.03 24.03
CA GLY A 1052 -12.88 56.10 23.75
C GLY A 1052 -12.92 54.83 24.62
N ASN A 1053 -12.33 54.84 25.81
CA ASN A 1053 -12.33 53.70 26.74
C ASN A 1053 -13.53 53.75 27.70
N ALA A 1054 -14.09 52.58 28.05
CA ALA A 1054 -15.15 52.41 29.02
C ALA A 1054 -14.62 51.78 30.32
N ALA A 1055 -15.12 52.23 31.47
CA ALA A 1055 -14.60 51.82 32.77
C ALA A 1055 -15.74 51.68 33.81
N ASP A 1056 -15.84 50.52 34.45
CA ASP A 1056 -16.86 50.19 35.46
C ASP A 1056 -16.21 49.68 36.76
N GLY A 1057 -16.17 50.52 37.79
CA GLY A 1057 -15.58 50.22 39.10
C GLY A 1057 -15.51 51.44 40.03
N VAL A 1058 -14.87 51.28 41.20
CA VAL A 1058 -14.72 52.38 42.19
C VAL A 1058 -13.41 53.13 41.92
N PHE A 1059 -13.45 54.44 41.67
CA PHE A 1059 -12.25 55.22 41.35
C PHE A 1059 -11.45 55.67 42.59
N ALA A 1060 -10.13 55.82 42.46
CA ALA A 1060 -9.26 56.38 43.50
C ALA A 1060 -9.51 57.90 43.71
N GLN A 1061 -9.39 58.39 44.94
CA GLN A 1061 -9.61 59.82 45.23
C GLN A 1061 -8.59 60.71 44.52
N GLY A 1062 -9.06 61.75 43.82
CA GLY A 1062 -8.22 62.69 43.07
C GLY A 1062 -8.02 62.35 41.59
N THR A 1063 -8.57 61.23 41.11
CA THR A 1063 -8.57 60.88 39.68
C THR A 1063 -9.79 61.50 38.99
N SER A 1064 -9.58 62.56 38.20
CA SER A 1064 -10.62 63.06 37.27
C SER A 1064 -10.69 62.13 36.07
N ILE A 1065 -11.88 61.59 35.77
CA ILE A 1065 -12.14 60.63 34.67
C ILE A 1065 -12.07 61.28 33.26
N LEU A 1066 -11.32 62.38 33.11
CA LEU A 1066 -11.15 63.09 31.83
C LEU A 1066 -9.75 63.70 31.80
N PRO A 1067 -8.93 63.51 30.74
CA PRO A 1067 -7.97 64.54 30.41
C PRO A 1067 -8.78 65.73 29.89
N SER A 1068 -8.88 66.79 30.68
CA SER A 1068 -9.28 68.11 30.18
C SER A 1068 -8.20 69.10 30.64
N PRO A 1069 -7.73 70.01 29.77
CA PRO A 1069 -8.55 70.68 28.77
C PRO A 1069 -8.31 70.25 27.32
N GLN A 1070 -9.41 70.39 26.58
CA GLN A 1070 -9.70 70.40 25.14
C GLN A 1070 -8.66 71.03 24.17
N ASN A 1071 -7.46 71.38 24.61
CA ASN A 1071 -6.53 72.23 23.86
C ASN A 1071 -5.33 71.47 23.26
N ALA A 1072 -5.25 70.15 23.47
CA ALA A 1072 -4.16 69.30 22.99
C ALA A 1072 -4.64 68.02 22.27
N PHE A 1073 -5.85 68.04 21.72
CA PHE A 1073 -6.29 67.01 20.77
C PHE A 1073 -5.53 67.24 19.46
N ASN A 1074 -4.58 66.36 19.13
CA ASN A 1074 -3.56 66.45 18.05
C ASN A 1074 -2.42 67.46 18.27
N ARG A 1075 -1.39 67.07 19.03
CA ARG A 1075 -0.01 67.58 18.82
C ARG A 1075 0.96 66.43 18.67
#